data_AF-A0A4V6NMU2-F1
#
_entry.id   AF-A0A4V6NMU2-F1
#
_cell.length_a   1.000
_cell.length_b   1.000
_cell.length_c   1.000
_cell.angle_alpha   90.00
_cell.angle_beta   90.00
_cell.angle_gamma   90.00
#
_symmetry.space_group_name_H-M   'P 1'
#
loop_
_entity.id
_entity.type
_entity.pdbx_description
1 polymer ?
#
loop_
_entity_poly.entity_id
_entity_poly.type
_entity_poly.pdbx_seq_one_letter_code
_entity_poly.pdbx_strand_id
1 'polypeptide(L)'
;MDTVTTDNFQPVSDVSSETDANEAHADAFAATEPATDIKGPTQAPAGDEPAPENRVPITVTVIDSEKPMVLSKSYSLNANGELERKNGGQLVRGEARKTEMSDANAFADLLRSLGPHQALMYGVFEHEEAIVLSQKRRDTTRQQKLHPPVVCRVKDETAWSVGPGILMLDYDPPDGETPHTAGTLRAEAYEAVPELKGAPHVCRPSASSCIYRESDSAELRGQRGRRIYVLVKDARDIERAAKVLAGRLWLAGQGYYAVSKSGSLLERTLFDQSVFQPSRLDFAGGAKCGPGLVQRLPEPEVFNNDAAFLDTRKALPNLTGEENRKVDVLKMAAKAEVADEAKAARERWIEARISQFEAELDESDPVKRAEKIAGHEKSCRAALDDSRLFGDFVIILDDGAAVTVGEILDNCDKYHGRKCRDPLEPDYDNSRAVGKIFLHGVCPYLHSFAHGGRTFRLVRARRTITLADGERADVFYKAAEVLRLDGELFMRGGLLVRVAGNQIIPVTADWLTLHLDRNVRFETMKKPKDGDPVPVPRDAPMNLAKTLIAASDEIGLQELDGVIDHPTMEVKTGRFIAEPGYDATSKLFLNLPPDIGGINENADPDEARRAVEFIWKPFELFPFSDGGGDTNGRVSRGVFLAALLTAVVRLSLRTAPGFLIDAAAAGSGKTLLALCVVALQAADEPSVLGVVEGISEEEIAKVLFAKALTGAPTLLLDNVTGSFKSAALCGFLTSRVYEGRVLGASAMATVPTNAMVMLTGNHPVIGGDLNRRILRCGLDAQMETPHKRAFKLDPLAFCRENRLDMVRACLTILMAWHNAGRPKYTSDRAASFEDWSDTIRQCVIWIGRKGWLDVDDPCLSFDAGFEADPDTNKLGALLEAWQATFGRSRQQVKALHGHVDGWSNADLHDALDEIGVIEYGKLNVRRLGRWIEQRAGRIVDGRRFVKDGSRARAVYWRVETVVRHHTEGGS
;
A
#
# COMPACT_ATOMS: atom_id res chain seq x y z
N MET A 1 -17.08 29.86 41.83
CA MET A 1 -18.15 30.77 41.41
C MET A 1 -18.82 30.14 40.21
N ASP A 2 -20.08 29.76 40.43
CA ASP A 2 -21.22 29.64 39.51
C ASP A 2 -21.31 28.48 38.48
N THR A 3 -21.72 27.31 39.01
CA THR A 3 -22.95 26.51 38.78
C THR A 3 -23.77 26.48 37.45
N VAL A 4 -24.41 25.30 37.22
CA VAL A 4 -25.70 24.98 36.51
C VAL A 4 -25.61 24.82 34.96
N THR A 5 -26.16 23.84 34.21
CA THR A 5 -26.96 22.59 34.37
C THR A 5 -26.89 21.76 33.07
N THR A 6 -27.14 20.46 33.21
CA THR A 6 -27.57 19.48 32.20
C THR A 6 -28.97 19.78 31.64
N ASP A 7 -29.22 19.47 30.35
CA ASP A 7 -30.60 19.40 29.83
C ASP A 7 -30.85 18.23 28.86
N ASN A 8 -32.10 17.75 28.95
CA ASN A 8 -32.69 16.52 28.43
C ASN A 8 -33.01 16.53 26.92
N PHE A 9 -33.09 15.34 26.30
CA PHE A 9 -33.91 15.12 25.10
C PHE A 9 -34.63 13.76 25.15
N GLN A 10 -35.97 13.82 25.09
CA GLN A 10 -36.88 12.75 24.67
C GLN A 10 -38.08 13.40 23.93
N PRO A 11 -38.91 12.64 23.20
CA PRO A 11 -39.24 12.89 21.79
C PRO A 11 -40.65 13.43 21.58
N VAL A 12 -40.96 13.85 20.34
CA VAL A 12 -42.29 14.36 19.94
C VAL A 12 -42.82 13.57 18.74
N SER A 13 -43.98 12.93 18.95
CA SER A 13 -44.99 12.46 17.98
C SER A 13 -45.90 13.64 17.56
N ASP A 14 -46.27 13.82 16.30
CA ASP A 14 -47.53 13.45 15.59
C ASP A 14 -47.66 14.50 14.44
N VAL A 15 -48.41 14.39 13.32
CA VAL A 15 -49.85 14.16 13.13
C VAL A 15 -50.14 13.98 11.60
N SER A 16 -51.20 13.19 11.27
CA SER A 16 -52.14 13.22 10.10
C SER A 16 -51.63 13.06 8.65
N SER A 17 -52.11 12.17 7.77
CA SER A 17 -53.43 11.61 7.37
C SER A 17 -54.13 12.35 6.21
N GLU A 18 -54.28 11.68 5.07
CA GLU A 18 -55.39 11.72 4.05
C GLU A 18 -55.01 10.74 2.90
N THR A 19 -55.46 9.48 2.85
CA THR A 19 -56.71 8.88 2.27
C THR A 19 -57.03 9.21 0.82
N ASP A 20 -56.93 8.19 -0.05
CA ASP A 20 -57.99 7.67 -0.96
C ASP A 20 -57.34 6.55 -1.83
N ALA A 21 -57.71 5.26 -1.84
CA ALA A 21 -58.98 4.53 -1.95
C ALA A 21 -59.09 3.82 -3.32
N ASN A 22 -59.21 2.48 -3.26
CA ASN A 22 -59.94 1.53 -4.13
C ASN A 22 -59.10 0.26 -4.41
N GLU A 23 -59.39 -0.86 -3.74
CA GLU A 23 -60.43 -1.87 -4.08
C GLU A 23 -60.03 -2.70 -5.31
N ALA A 24 -60.14 -4.03 -5.37
CA ALA A 24 -60.54 -5.05 -4.42
C ALA A 24 -60.29 -6.46 -5.02
N HIS A 25 -60.49 -7.46 -4.17
CA HIS A 25 -60.93 -8.85 -4.44
C HIS A 25 -59.97 -9.88 -5.05
N ALA A 26 -59.62 -10.82 -4.16
CA ALA A 26 -59.43 -12.23 -4.46
C ALA A 26 -60.78 -12.89 -4.78
N ASP A 27 -60.80 -13.83 -5.73
CA ASP A 27 -61.45 -15.14 -5.52
C ASP A 27 -60.99 -16.19 -6.55
N ALA A 28 -61.01 -17.44 -6.08
CA ALA A 28 -60.49 -18.65 -6.69
C ALA A 28 -61.35 -19.19 -7.84
N PHE A 29 -60.76 -19.99 -8.74
CA PHE A 29 -61.44 -21.16 -9.34
C PHE A 29 -60.43 -22.16 -9.92
N ALA A 30 -60.59 -23.43 -9.54
CA ALA A 30 -59.92 -24.59 -10.10
C ALA A 30 -60.58 -25.02 -11.43
N ALA A 31 -59.81 -25.60 -12.35
CA ALA A 31 -60.08 -26.88 -13.04
C ALA A 31 -59.28 -27.06 -14.35
N THR A 32 -58.73 -28.29 -14.49
CA THR A 32 -58.65 -29.13 -15.71
C THR A 32 -57.72 -28.78 -16.89
N GLU A 33 -56.75 -29.68 -17.12
CA GLU A 33 -56.13 -30.09 -18.40
C GLU A 33 -57.17 -30.30 -19.54
N PRO A 34 -56.82 -30.26 -20.86
CA PRO A 34 -55.69 -31.00 -21.46
C PRO A 34 -54.96 -30.38 -22.67
N ALA A 35 -53.89 -31.07 -23.09
CA ALA A 35 -53.10 -30.85 -24.30
C ALA A 35 -53.92 -30.73 -25.60
N THR A 36 -53.48 -29.89 -26.53
CA THR A 36 -53.45 -30.16 -28.00
C THR A 36 -52.78 -29.03 -28.78
N ASP A 37 -52.02 -29.44 -29.80
CA ASP A 37 -51.33 -28.65 -30.83
C ASP A 37 -52.19 -27.57 -31.51
N ILE A 38 -51.66 -26.34 -31.61
CA ILE A 38 -51.98 -25.44 -32.73
C ILE A 38 -50.71 -24.72 -33.20
N LYS A 39 -50.38 -24.97 -34.47
CA LYS A 39 -49.32 -24.35 -35.28
C LYS A 39 -49.32 -22.82 -35.17
N GLY A 40 -48.19 -22.26 -34.74
CA GLY A 40 -47.87 -20.83 -34.87
C GLY A 40 -47.46 -20.45 -36.30
N PRO A 41 -47.63 -19.17 -36.68
CA PRO A 41 -47.63 -18.74 -38.08
C PRO A 41 -46.24 -18.56 -38.69
N THR A 42 -46.23 -18.79 -40.00
CA THR A 42 -45.21 -18.57 -41.03
C THR A 42 -44.20 -17.45 -40.74
N GLN A 43 -42.92 -17.82 -40.69
CA GLN A 43 -41.78 -16.90 -40.74
C GLN A 43 -41.76 -16.17 -42.10
N ALA A 44 -41.74 -14.83 -42.06
CA ALA A 44 -41.10 -14.03 -43.09
C ALA A 44 -39.60 -13.94 -42.75
N PRO A 45 -38.69 -13.92 -43.73
CA PRO A 45 -37.28 -14.16 -43.52
C PRO A 45 -36.65 -12.97 -42.79
N ALA A 46 -36.18 -13.21 -41.56
CA ALA A 46 -35.18 -12.35 -40.95
C ALA A 46 -33.90 -12.48 -41.78
N GLY A 47 -33.35 -11.34 -42.18
CA GLY A 47 -32.19 -11.28 -43.07
C GLY A 47 -31.01 -12.11 -42.56
N ASP A 48 -30.23 -12.62 -43.51
CA ASP A 48 -28.91 -13.21 -43.30
C ASP A 48 -28.05 -12.25 -42.45
N GLU A 49 -28.02 -12.48 -41.13
CA GLU A 49 -26.87 -12.09 -40.33
C GLU A 49 -25.78 -13.14 -40.55
N PRO A 50 -24.56 -12.75 -40.98
CA PRO A 50 -23.49 -13.69 -41.21
C PRO A 50 -23.09 -14.36 -39.88
N ALA A 51 -22.85 -15.67 -39.93
CA ALA A 51 -22.22 -16.40 -38.84
C ALA A 51 -20.96 -15.65 -38.36
N PRO A 52 -20.72 -15.50 -37.04
CA PRO A 52 -19.60 -14.71 -36.55
C PRO A 52 -18.28 -15.44 -36.82
N GLU A 53 -17.69 -15.19 -37.98
CA GLU A 53 -16.28 -15.49 -38.27
C GLU A 53 -15.39 -14.63 -37.37
N ASN A 54 -14.37 -15.26 -36.76
CA ASN A 54 -13.38 -14.72 -35.81
C ASN A 54 -13.82 -14.47 -34.36
N ARG A 55 -14.27 -15.51 -33.64
CA ARG A 55 -14.10 -15.54 -32.18
C ARG A 55 -12.63 -15.82 -31.85
N VAL A 56 -11.99 -14.95 -31.05
CA VAL A 56 -10.68 -15.21 -30.46
C VAL A 56 -10.79 -16.49 -29.60
N PRO A 57 -9.90 -17.48 -29.75
CA PRO A 57 -10.01 -18.71 -29.00
C PRO A 57 -9.77 -18.48 -27.50
N ILE A 58 -10.37 -19.34 -26.69
CA ILE A 58 -10.10 -19.49 -25.27
C ILE A 58 -8.86 -20.35 -25.13
N THR A 59 -7.90 -19.90 -24.33
CA THR A 59 -6.67 -20.65 -24.06
C THR A 59 -6.63 -21.14 -22.62
N VAL A 60 -6.37 -22.43 -22.43
CA VAL A 60 -6.09 -23.05 -21.12
C VAL A 60 -4.81 -23.86 -21.19
N THR A 61 -4.22 -24.17 -20.04
CA THR A 61 -3.08 -25.09 -19.97
C THR A 61 -3.54 -26.47 -19.52
N VAL A 62 -3.27 -27.49 -20.32
CA VAL A 62 -3.41 -28.90 -19.93
C VAL A 62 -2.08 -29.38 -19.38
N ILE A 63 -2.10 -29.99 -18.19
CA ILE A 63 -0.92 -30.55 -17.55
C ILE A 63 -1.07 -32.06 -17.47
N ASP A 64 -0.09 -32.79 -18.02
CA ASP A 64 0.05 -34.22 -17.93
C ASP A 64 1.10 -34.58 -16.85
N SER A 65 0.67 -35.29 -15.81
CA SER A 65 1.54 -35.63 -14.69
C SER A 65 2.31 -36.93 -14.93
N GLU A 66 3.63 -36.81 -14.98
CA GLU A 66 4.52 -37.97 -14.96
C GLU A 66 4.85 -38.43 -13.53
N LYS A 67 5.03 -37.46 -12.61
CA LYS A 67 5.31 -37.72 -11.19
C LYS A 67 4.48 -36.77 -10.35
N PRO A 68 3.48 -37.30 -9.61
CA PRO A 68 3.06 -38.70 -9.52
C PRO A 68 2.22 -39.15 -10.72
N MET A 69 2.23 -40.46 -11.01
CA MET A 69 1.44 -41.08 -12.10
C MET A 69 -0.09 -40.90 -11.96
N VAL A 70 -0.56 -40.50 -10.77
CA VAL A 70 -1.95 -40.18 -10.49
C VAL A 70 -1.96 -38.85 -9.76
N LEU A 71 -2.52 -37.84 -10.41
CA LEU A 71 -2.54 -36.47 -9.90
C LEU A 71 -3.85 -36.19 -9.14
N SER A 72 -4.96 -36.75 -9.65
CA SER A 72 -6.28 -36.72 -9.01
C SER A 72 -6.38 -37.62 -7.76
N LYS A 73 -7.51 -37.53 -7.05
CA LYS A 73 -7.85 -38.42 -5.93
C LYS A 73 -7.98 -39.88 -6.41
N SER A 74 -7.67 -40.82 -5.53
CA SER A 74 -7.84 -42.25 -5.77
C SER A 74 -8.73 -42.90 -4.72
N TYR A 75 -9.45 -43.94 -5.13
CA TYR A 75 -10.39 -44.67 -4.28
C TYR A 75 -10.11 -46.17 -4.34
N SER A 76 -10.15 -46.83 -3.19
CA SER A 76 -10.01 -48.28 -3.03
C SER A 76 -11.03 -48.82 -2.04
N LEU A 77 -11.26 -50.14 -2.04
CA LEU A 77 -12.04 -50.80 -1.00
C LEU A 77 -11.10 -51.32 0.09
N ASN A 78 -11.42 -51.07 1.36
CA ASN A 78 -10.71 -51.65 2.49
C ASN A 78 -11.09 -53.14 2.69
N ALA A 79 -10.47 -53.81 3.66
CA ALA A 79 -10.72 -55.23 3.96
C ALA A 79 -12.19 -55.53 4.33
N ASN A 80 -12.95 -54.53 4.79
CA ASN A 80 -14.36 -54.64 5.16
C ASN A 80 -15.30 -54.30 3.99
N GLY A 81 -14.77 -53.99 2.80
CA GLY A 81 -15.55 -53.60 1.63
C GLY A 81 -16.09 -52.17 1.68
N GLU A 82 -15.52 -51.30 2.51
CA GLU A 82 -15.87 -49.88 2.61
C GLU A 82 -14.94 -49.03 1.73
N LEU A 83 -15.44 -47.88 1.30
CA LEU A 83 -14.71 -46.97 0.41
C LEU A 83 -13.63 -46.18 1.17
N GLU A 84 -12.38 -46.41 0.81
CA GLU A 84 -11.23 -45.66 1.32
C GLU A 84 -10.78 -44.62 0.28
N ARG A 85 -10.56 -43.38 0.73
CA ARG A 85 -10.11 -42.26 -0.10
C ARG A 85 -8.64 -42.01 0.14
N LYS A 86 -7.84 -41.99 -0.93
CA LYS A 86 -6.47 -41.49 -0.93
C LYS A 86 -6.39 -40.18 -1.72
N ASN A 87 -5.89 -39.13 -1.07
CA ASN A 87 -5.78 -37.81 -1.69
C ASN A 87 -4.85 -37.85 -2.91
N GLY A 88 -5.05 -36.90 -3.83
CA GLY A 88 -4.21 -36.76 -5.02
C GLY A 88 -2.76 -36.41 -4.68
N GLY A 89 -1.89 -36.56 -5.67
CA GLY A 89 -0.47 -36.33 -5.49
C GLY A 89 -0.04 -34.90 -5.85
N GLN A 90 1.05 -34.42 -5.26
CA GLN A 90 1.62 -33.11 -5.61
C GLN A 90 2.41 -33.21 -6.93
N LEU A 91 2.11 -32.37 -7.92
CA LEU A 91 2.86 -32.35 -9.18
C LEU A 91 4.34 -32.04 -8.92
N VAL A 92 5.18 -33.06 -9.07
CA VAL A 92 6.65 -32.97 -8.95
C VAL A 92 7.30 -32.81 -10.32
N ARG A 93 6.78 -33.53 -11.32
CA ARG A 93 7.16 -33.41 -12.73
C ARG A 93 5.95 -33.69 -13.63
N GLY A 94 5.79 -32.91 -14.69
CA GLY A 94 4.81 -33.14 -15.75
C GLY A 94 5.12 -32.32 -16.99
N GLU A 95 4.28 -32.47 -18.01
CA GLU A 95 4.32 -31.70 -19.25
C GLU A 95 3.10 -30.78 -19.29
N ALA A 96 3.30 -29.50 -19.63
CA ALA A 96 2.24 -28.52 -19.81
C ALA A 96 2.14 -28.15 -21.28
N ARG A 97 0.91 -28.02 -21.78
CA ARG A 97 0.59 -27.63 -23.16
C ARG A 97 -0.55 -26.63 -23.16
N LYS A 98 -0.42 -25.52 -23.89
CA LYS A 98 -1.55 -24.63 -24.17
C LYS A 98 -2.52 -25.29 -25.13
N THR A 99 -3.80 -25.22 -24.81
CA THR A 99 -4.88 -25.77 -25.60
C THR A 99 -5.88 -24.66 -25.89
N GLU A 100 -6.16 -24.46 -27.17
CA GLU A 100 -7.09 -23.45 -27.66
C GLU A 100 -8.44 -24.07 -28.04
N MET A 101 -9.51 -23.31 -27.84
CA MET A 101 -10.88 -23.78 -28.04
C MET A 101 -11.81 -22.61 -28.38
N SER A 102 -12.79 -22.87 -29.24
CA SER A 102 -13.67 -21.83 -29.81
C SER A 102 -14.88 -21.48 -28.94
N ASP A 103 -15.37 -22.42 -28.14
CA ASP A 103 -16.68 -22.35 -27.50
C ASP A 103 -16.84 -23.34 -26.33
N ALA A 104 -18.03 -23.35 -25.72
CA ALA A 104 -18.33 -24.14 -24.54
C ALA A 104 -18.44 -25.65 -24.85
N ASN A 105 -18.88 -26.03 -26.06
CA ASN A 105 -18.90 -27.43 -26.50
C ASN A 105 -17.47 -27.96 -26.65
N ALA A 106 -16.57 -27.21 -27.31
CA ALA A 106 -15.16 -27.58 -27.42
C ALA A 106 -14.49 -27.74 -26.05
N PHE A 107 -14.86 -26.90 -25.06
CA PHE A 107 -14.38 -27.07 -23.69
C PHE A 107 -14.96 -28.30 -22.98
N ALA A 108 -16.26 -28.59 -23.17
CA ALA A 108 -16.86 -29.81 -22.66
C ALA A 108 -16.18 -31.06 -23.24
N ASP A 109 -15.82 -31.03 -24.51
CA ASP A 109 -15.08 -32.11 -25.19
C ASP A 109 -13.70 -32.33 -24.57
N LEU A 110 -12.98 -31.25 -24.27
CA LEU A 110 -11.72 -31.35 -23.53
C LEU A 110 -11.94 -31.99 -22.16
N LEU A 111 -12.93 -31.54 -21.39
CA LEU A 111 -13.24 -32.12 -20.06
C LEU A 111 -13.52 -33.63 -20.12
N ARG A 112 -14.14 -34.12 -21.21
CA ARG A 112 -14.40 -35.56 -21.45
C ARG A 112 -13.12 -36.34 -21.75
N SER A 113 -12.15 -35.72 -22.39
CA SER A 113 -10.90 -36.38 -22.80
C SER A 113 -9.88 -36.57 -21.66
N LEU A 114 -10.01 -35.82 -20.57
CA LEU A 114 -9.03 -35.79 -19.48
C LEU A 114 -9.06 -37.07 -18.63
N GLY A 115 -7.87 -37.59 -18.31
CA GLY A 115 -7.69 -38.72 -17.39
C GLY A 115 -7.20 -38.33 -15.97
N PRO A 116 -7.15 -39.26 -14.99
CA PRO A 116 -6.77 -38.97 -13.61
C PRO A 116 -5.31 -38.52 -13.38
N HIS A 117 -4.48 -38.59 -14.42
CA HIS A 117 -3.09 -38.11 -14.46
C HIS A 117 -2.99 -36.68 -15.00
N GLN A 118 -4.08 -36.12 -15.52
CA GLN A 118 -4.14 -34.80 -16.12
C GLN A 118 -4.89 -33.80 -15.24
N ALA A 119 -4.50 -32.54 -15.32
CA ALA A 119 -5.19 -31.40 -14.71
C ALA A 119 -5.24 -30.21 -15.66
N LEU A 120 -6.23 -29.35 -15.45
CA LEU A 120 -6.32 -28.06 -16.14
C LEU A 120 -5.75 -26.96 -15.27
N MET A 121 -5.26 -25.93 -15.92
CA MET A 121 -4.89 -24.66 -15.33
C MET A 121 -5.44 -23.56 -16.24
N TYR A 122 -6.19 -22.62 -15.66
CA TYR A 122 -6.85 -21.55 -16.41
C TYR A 122 -5.95 -20.33 -16.66
N GLY A 123 -4.79 -20.29 -15.99
CA GLY A 123 -3.66 -19.49 -16.44
C GLY A 123 -2.82 -20.22 -17.49
N VAL A 124 -1.87 -19.49 -18.06
CA VAL A 124 -0.95 -19.96 -19.09
C VAL A 124 0.50 -19.70 -18.69
N PHE A 125 1.38 -20.57 -19.16
CA PHE A 125 2.82 -20.28 -19.23
C PHE A 125 3.10 -19.41 -20.45
N GLU A 126 4.28 -18.78 -20.50
CA GLU A 126 4.72 -18.05 -21.71
C GLU A 126 4.82 -18.98 -22.93
N HIS A 127 5.31 -20.20 -22.71
CA HIS A 127 5.60 -21.19 -23.75
C HIS A 127 4.39 -22.04 -24.14
N GLU A 128 4.29 -22.44 -25.41
CA GLU A 128 3.26 -23.35 -25.92
C GLU A 128 3.32 -24.75 -25.26
N GLU A 129 4.53 -25.26 -25.08
CA GLU A 129 4.82 -26.51 -24.37
C GLU A 129 5.95 -26.27 -23.36
N ALA A 130 5.85 -26.89 -22.18
CA ALA A 130 6.86 -26.77 -21.13
C ALA A 130 6.92 -28.01 -20.22
N ILE A 131 8.09 -28.27 -19.64
CA ILE A 131 8.25 -29.25 -18.57
C ILE A 131 8.00 -28.55 -17.23
N VAL A 132 6.98 -28.97 -16.50
CA VAL A 132 6.65 -28.43 -15.18
C VAL A 132 7.43 -29.19 -14.11
N LEU A 133 8.21 -28.49 -13.28
CA LEU A 133 8.88 -29.05 -12.11
C LEU A 133 8.42 -28.39 -10.81
N SER A 134 8.62 -29.08 -9.69
CA SER A 134 8.60 -28.43 -8.38
C SER A 134 9.83 -27.54 -8.21
N GLN A 135 9.69 -26.43 -7.47
CA GLN A 135 10.76 -25.44 -7.26
C GLN A 135 12.06 -26.10 -6.75
N LYS A 136 11.97 -26.98 -5.75
CA LYS A 136 13.10 -27.75 -5.20
C LYS A 136 13.84 -28.57 -6.27
N ARG A 137 13.12 -29.15 -7.23
CA ARG A 137 13.74 -29.92 -8.32
C ARG A 137 14.37 -29.02 -9.36
N ARG A 138 13.74 -27.90 -9.69
CA ARG A 138 14.34 -26.93 -10.61
C ARG A 138 15.67 -26.42 -10.07
N ASP A 139 15.74 -26.05 -8.80
CA ASP A 139 16.95 -25.49 -8.16
C ASP A 139 18.11 -26.51 -8.13
N THR A 140 17.81 -27.81 -8.16
CA THR A 140 18.80 -28.90 -8.19
C THR A 140 19.07 -29.44 -9.59
N THR A 141 18.30 -29.00 -10.59
CA THR A 141 18.52 -29.36 -12.00
C THR A 141 19.44 -28.33 -12.62
N ARG A 142 20.63 -28.74 -13.09
CA ARG A 142 21.47 -27.85 -13.91
C ARG A 142 20.60 -27.31 -15.04
N GLN A 143 20.54 -25.98 -15.19
CA GLN A 143 19.89 -25.30 -16.33
C GLN A 143 20.62 -25.70 -17.62
N GLN A 144 20.40 -26.91 -18.08
CA GLN A 144 20.66 -27.31 -19.45
C GLN A 144 19.59 -26.63 -20.31
N LYS A 145 19.93 -26.30 -21.56
CA LYS A 145 18.97 -25.88 -22.59
C LYS A 145 18.03 -27.05 -22.91
N LEU A 146 17.13 -27.35 -21.98
CA LEU A 146 16.10 -28.37 -22.12
C LEU A 146 15.04 -27.84 -23.07
N HIS A 147 14.65 -28.68 -24.03
CA HIS A 147 13.52 -28.45 -24.92
C HIS A 147 12.53 -29.60 -24.70
N PRO A 148 11.26 -29.34 -24.33
CA PRO A 148 10.66 -28.03 -24.04
C PRO A 148 11.26 -27.31 -22.81
N PRO A 149 11.09 -25.97 -22.68
CA PRO A 149 11.59 -25.20 -21.55
C PRO A 149 11.03 -25.68 -20.20
N VAL A 150 11.78 -25.46 -19.12
CA VAL A 150 11.39 -25.88 -17.76
C VAL A 150 10.73 -24.71 -17.03
N VAL A 151 9.54 -24.94 -16.49
CA VAL A 151 8.74 -23.95 -15.74
C VAL A 151 8.33 -24.49 -14.37
N CYS A 152 7.94 -23.58 -13.49
CA CYS A 152 7.37 -23.84 -12.18
C CYS A 152 5.99 -23.18 -12.06
N ARG A 153 5.09 -23.82 -11.31
CA ARG A 153 3.77 -23.25 -10.97
C ARG A 153 3.89 -22.18 -9.88
N VAL A 154 4.53 -21.07 -10.21
CA VAL A 154 4.73 -19.90 -9.34
C VAL A 154 4.18 -18.65 -10.01
N LYS A 155 3.84 -17.64 -9.21
CA LYS A 155 3.18 -16.40 -9.67
C LYS A 155 3.96 -15.71 -10.80
N ASP A 156 5.28 -15.75 -10.76
CA ASP A 156 6.14 -15.07 -11.74
C ASP A 156 6.25 -15.78 -13.10
N GLU A 157 5.77 -17.04 -13.20
CA GLU A 157 5.86 -17.86 -14.43
C GLU A 157 4.49 -18.24 -14.99
N THR A 158 3.41 -17.87 -14.31
CA THR A 158 2.04 -18.12 -14.74
C THR A 158 1.24 -16.83 -14.80
N ALA A 159 0.56 -16.57 -15.91
CA ALA A 159 -0.29 -15.40 -16.10
C ALA A 159 -1.68 -15.80 -16.59
N TRP A 160 -2.67 -14.91 -16.42
CA TRP A 160 -3.93 -15.04 -17.13
C TRP A 160 -3.72 -14.79 -18.63
N SER A 161 -4.43 -15.52 -19.49
CA SER A 161 -4.36 -15.32 -20.95
C SER A 161 -4.78 -13.89 -21.33
N VAL A 162 -4.16 -13.34 -22.37
CA VAL A 162 -4.59 -12.07 -22.96
C VAL A 162 -5.78 -12.34 -23.87
N GLY A 163 -6.99 -12.00 -23.43
CA GLY A 163 -8.23 -12.27 -24.17
C GLY A 163 -9.11 -13.29 -23.45
N PRO A 164 -9.92 -14.08 -24.19
CA PRO A 164 -10.88 -15.00 -23.59
C PRO A 164 -10.26 -16.05 -22.66
N GLY A 165 -11.01 -16.44 -21.65
CA GLY A 165 -10.59 -17.42 -20.64
C GLY A 165 -11.76 -18.07 -19.93
N ILE A 166 -11.46 -18.80 -18.86
CA ILE A 166 -12.45 -19.54 -18.07
C ILE A 166 -12.42 -19.05 -16.63
N LEU A 167 -13.55 -18.51 -16.18
CA LEU A 167 -13.84 -18.27 -14.78
C LEU A 167 -14.43 -19.55 -14.18
N MET A 168 -13.62 -20.31 -13.44
CA MET A 168 -14.07 -21.52 -12.75
C MET A 168 -14.66 -21.17 -11.38
N LEU A 169 -15.90 -21.55 -11.17
CA LEU A 169 -16.58 -21.51 -9.87
C LEU A 169 -16.60 -22.94 -9.30
N ASP A 170 -15.91 -23.16 -8.18
CA ASP A 170 -15.81 -24.46 -7.50
C ASP A 170 -16.70 -24.46 -6.26
N TYR A 171 -17.68 -25.37 -6.23
CA TYR A 171 -18.57 -25.59 -5.10
C TYR A 171 -18.23 -26.94 -4.45
N ASP A 172 -17.91 -26.91 -3.17
CA ASP A 172 -17.79 -28.10 -2.33
C ASP A 172 -18.72 -27.92 -1.11
N PRO A 173 -19.73 -28.80 -0.94
CA PRO A 173 -20.67 -28.66 0.16
C PRO A 173 -19.97 -28.87 1.52
N PRO A 174 -20.38 -28.16 2.59
CA PRO A 174 -19.92 -28.43 3.94
C PRO A 174 -20.15 -29.89 4.38
N ASP A 175 -19.29 -30.38 5.28
CA ASP A 175 -19.40 -31.75 5.79
C ASP A 175 -20.74 -31.93 6.52
N GLY A 176 -21.54 -32.90 6.06
CA GLY A 176 -22.83 -33.24 6.65
C GLY A 176 -24.04 -32.56 5.99
N GLU A 177 -23.82 -31.61 5.07
CA GLU A 177 -24.90 -30.95 4.33
C GLU A 177 -25.29 -31.70 3.05
N THR A 178 -26.54 -31.48 2.62
CA THR A 178 -27.05 -32.05 1.37
C THR A 178 -26.51 -31.24 0.19
N PRO A 179 -25.77 -31.86 -0.76
CA PRO A 179 -25.19 -31.12 -1.88
C PRO A 179 -26.25 -30.47 -2.78
N HIS A 180 -25.98 -29.25 -3.24
CA HIS A 180 -26.89 -28.56 -4.16
C HIS A 180 -26.98 -29.31 -5.50
N THR A 181 -28.19 -29.33 -6.08
CA THR A 181 -28.38 -29.84 -7.44
C THR A 181 -27.76 -28.91 -8.48
N ALA A 182 -27.55 -29.37 -9.71
CA ALA A 182 -27.01 -28.52 -10.78
C ALA A 182 -27.89 -27.28 -11.01
N GLY A 183 -29.21 -27.46 -10.99
CA GLY A 183 -30.18 -26.38 -11.18
C GLY A 183 -30.15 -25.37 -10.04
N THR A 184 -30.12 -25.85 -8.78
CA THR A 184 -30.07 -25.00 -7.59
C THR A 184 -28.80 -24.15 -7.58
N LEU A 185 -27.63 -24.77 -7.77
CA LEU A 185 -26.35 -24.07 -7.74
C LEU A 185 -26.25 -22.99 -8.83
N ARG A 186 -26.78 -23.27 -10.04
CA ARG A 186 -26.87 -22.26 -11.10
C ARG A 186 -27.82 -21.14 -10.74
N ALA A 187 -29.00 -21.45 -10.19
CA ALA A 187 -29.97 -20.44 -9.78
C ALA A 187 -29.39 -19.48 -8.74
N GLU A 188 -28.66 -19.99 -7.75
CA GLU A 188 -27.98 -19.20 -6.72
C GLU A 188 -26.85 -18.33 -7.32
N ALA A 189 -26.09 -18.88 -8.27
CA ALA A 189 -25.10 -18.10 -9.00
C ALA A 189 -25.74 -16.95 -9.80
N TYR A 190 -26.90 -17.20 -10.42
CA TYR A 190 -27.64 -16.20 -11.18
C TYR A 190 -28.32 -15.16 -10.28
N GLU A 191 -28.72 -15.54 -9.07
CA GLU A 191 -29.24 -14.59 -8.09
C GLU A 191 -28.16 -13.59 -7.67
N ALA A 192 -26.94 -14.07 -7.42
CA ALA A 192 -25.82 -13.20 -7.08
C ALA A 192 -25.33 -12.37 -8.29
N VAL A 193 -25.37 -12.94 -9.51
CA VAL A 193 -24.93 -12.30 -10.76
C VAL A 193 -25.87 -12.67 -11.92
N PRO A 194 -26.93 -11.87 -12.18
CA PRO A 194 -27.95 -12.18 -13.18
C PRO A 194 -27.42 -12.45 -14.59
N GLU A 195 -26.36 -11.76 -14.99
CA GLU A 195 -25.74 -11.86 -16.31
C GLU A 195 -25.14 -13.26 -16.59
N LEU A 196 -24.81 -14.03 -15.55
CA LEU A 196 -24.33 -15.41 -15.70
C LEU A 196 -25.37 -16.31 -16.38
N LYS A 197 -26.66 -16.00 -16.24
CA LYS A 197 -27.75 -16.77 -16.86
C LYS A 197 -27.69 -16.74 -18.38
N GLY A 198 -27.21 -15.64 -18.98
CA GLY A 198 -27.06 -15.48 -20.43
C GLY A 198 -25.68 -15.83 -20.97
N ALA A 199 -24.70 -16.10 -20.10
CA ALA A 199 -23.32 -16.37 -20.50
C ALA A 199 -23.13 -17.83 -20.94
N PRO A 200 -22.19 -18.11 -21.86
CA PRO A 200 -21.77 -19.47 -22.18
C PRO A 200 -21.05 -20.10 -20.98
N HIS A 201 -21.53 -21.25 -20.51
CA HIS A 201 -20.92 -21.95 -19.39
C HIS A 201 -21.15 -23.46 -19.43
N VAL A 202 -20.26 -24.21 -18.77
CA VAL A 202 -20.30 -25.67 -18.66
C VAL A 202 -20.40 -26.07 -17.19
N CYS A 203 -21.31 -26.98 -16.86
CA CYS A 203 -21.45 -27.54 -15.51
C CYS A 203 -21.03 -29.00 -15.47
N ARG A 204 -20.28 -29.38 -14.43
CA ARG A 204 -19.87 -30.79 -14.23
C ARG A 204 -19.68 -31.13 -12.74
N PRO A 205 -20.01 -32.34 -12.29
CA PRO A 205 -19.63 -32.81 -10.96
C PRO A 205 -18.11 -32.88 -10.79
N SER A 206 -17.64 -32.69 -9.56
CA SER A 206 -16.22 -32.76 -9.23
C SER A 206 -15.67 -34.18 -9.39
N ALA A 207 -14.35 -34.29 -9.62
CA ALA A 207 -13.67 -35.57 -9.80
C ALA A 207 -13.82 -36.54 -8.62
N SER A 208 -14.24 -36.10 -7.43
CA SER A 208 -14.48 -36.95 -6.26
C SER A 208 -15.91 -37.48 -6.12
N SER A 209 -16.72 -37.40 -7.17
CA SER A 209 -18.13 -37.81 -7.17
C SER A 209 -18.38 -39.06 -8.04
N CYS A 210 -19.56 -39.65 -7.89
CA CYS A 210 -20.09 -40.73 -8.75
C CYS A 210 -19.21 -42.00 -8.78
N ILE A 211 -18.84 -42.51 -7.59
CA ILE A 211 -18.07 -43.75 -7.45
C ILE A 211 -19.02 -44.93 -7.17
N TYR A 212 -18.94 -45.96 -8.00
CA TYR A 212 -19.79 -47.13 -7.97
C TYR A 212 -18.98 -48.40 -7.72
N ARG A 213 -19.58 -49.36 -7.01
CA ARG A 213 -19.08 -50.72 -6.94
C ARG A 213 -19.43 -51.44 -8.23
N GLU A 214 -18.46 -52.09 -8.84
CA GLU A 214 -18.64 -52.73 -10.15
C GLU A 214 -19.54 -53.97 -10.08
N SER A 215 -19.47 -54.74 -8.98
CA SER A 215 -20.16 -56.03 -8.85
C SER A 215 -21.69 -55.95 -8.84
N ASP A 216 -22.26 -54.89 -8.26
CA ASP A 216 -23.70 -54.72 -8.05
C ASP A 216 -24.22 -53.36 -8.52
N SER A 217 -23.34 -52.52 -9.11
CA SER A 217 -23.64 -51.14 -9.48
C SER A 217 -24.15 -50.27 -8.32
N ALA A 218 -23.85 -50.62 -7.06
CA ALA A 218 -24.20 -49.79 -5.92
C ALA A 218 -23.39 -48.49 -5.93
N GLU A 219 -24.07 -47.35 -5.78
CA GLU A 219 -23.41 -46.05 -5.64
C GLU A 219 -22.81 -45.92 -4.23
N LEU A 220 -21.47 -45.93 -4.16
CA LEU A 220 -20.75 -45.80 -2.88
C LEU A 220 -20.49 -44.33 -2.52
N ARG A 221 -20.46 -43.45 -3.52
CA ARG A 221 -20.30 -42.01 -3.34
C ARG A 221 -21.01 -41.26 -4.46
N GLY A 222 -22.11 -40.61 -4.11
CA GLY A 222 -22.90 -39.78 -5.04
C GLY A 222 -22.26 -38.46 -5.42
N GLN A 223 -23.05 -37.57 -6.02
CA GLN A 223 -22.63 -36.22 -6.40
C GLN A 223 -22.47 -35.34 -5.16
N ARG A 224 -21.26 -34.79 -4.94
CA ARG A 224 -20.99 -33.81 -3.87
C ARG A 224 -20.62 -32.45 -4.45
N GLY A 225 -19.33 -32.21 -4.68
CA GLY A 225 -18.87 -30.96 -5.27
C GLY A 225 -19.25 -30.83 -6.76
N ARG A 226 -19.37 -29.59 -7.24
CA ARG A 226 -19.70 -29.23 -8.62
C ARG A 226 -18.85 -28.06 -9.08
N ARG A 227 -18.65 -27.97 -10.40
CA ARG A 227 -17.97 -26.86 -11.04
C ARG A 227 -18.85 -26.21 -12.09
N ILE A 228 -18.77 -24.88 -12.15
CA ILE A 228 -19.35 -24.07 -13.22
C ILE A 228 -18.18 -23.34 -13.89
N TYR A 229 -17.99 -23.61 -15.18
CA TYR A 229 -16.95 -23.02 -15.98
C TYR A 229 -17.57 -21.97 -16.88
N VAL A 230 -17.37 -20.70 -16.56
CA VAL A 230 -17.96 -19.57 -17.30
C VAL A 230 -16.93 -19.03 -18.28
N LEU A 231 -17.31 -18.94 -19.56
CA LEU A 231 -16.44 -18.41 -20.59
C LEU A 231 -16.49 -16.88 -20.55
N VAL A 232 -15.34 -16.27 -20.27
CA VAL A 232 -15.19 -14.81 -20.09
C VAL A 232 -14.42 -14.17 -21.23
N LYS A 233 -14.70 -12.90 -21.50
CA LYS A 233 -14.10 -12.12 -22.59
C LYS A 233 -12.64 -11.74 -22.35
N ASP A 234 -12.25 -11.47 -21.09
CA ASP A 234 -10.89 -11.05 -20.70
C ASP A 234 -10.47 -11.74 -19.40
N ALA A 235 -9.63 -12.78 -19.51
CA ALA A 235 -9.18 -13.59 -18.38
C ALA A 235 -8.39 -12.79 -17.34
N ARG A 236 -7.74 -11.68 -17.75
CA ARG A 236 -6.96 -10.82 -16.85
C ARG A 236 -7.82 -10.13 -15.78
N ASP A 237 -9.14 -10.06 -15.99
CA ASP A 237 -10.08 -9.44 -15.05
C ASP A 237 -10.64 -10.44 -14.03
N ILE A 238 -10.32 -11.75 -14.13
CA ILE A 238 -10.87 -12.81 -13.27
C ILE A 238 -10.64 -12.55 -11.79
N GLU A 239 -9.44 -12.14 -11.38
CA GLU A 239 -9.13 -11.89 -9.96
C GLU A 239 -9.94 -10.74 -9.37
N ARG A 240 -10.14 -9.66 -10.13
CA ARG A 240 -11.02 -8.55 -9.72
C ARG A 240 -12.47 -9.02 -9.66
N ALA A 241 -12.94 -9.70 -10.71
CA ALA A 241 -14.29 -10.22 -10.80
C ALA A 241 -14.63 -11.18 -9.66
N ALA A 242 -13.69 -12.04 -9.25
CA ALA A 242 -13.82 -12.95 -8.12
C ALA A 242 -14.02 -12.21 -6.79
N LYS A 243 -13.23 -11.15 -6.52
CA LYS A 243 -13.39 -10.32 -5.32
C LYS A 243 -14.77 -9.66 -5.26
N VAL A 244 -15.26 -9.16 -6.40
CA VAL A 244 -16.62 -8.59 -6.49
C VAL A 244 -17.69 -9.66 -6.32
N LEU A 245 -17.51 -10.83 -6.93
CA LEU A 245 -18.41 -11.97 -6.79
C LEU A 245 -18.57 -12.37 -5.32
N ALA A 246 -17.49 -12.46 -4.55
CA ALA A 246 -17.56 -12.76 -3.12
C ALA A 246 -18.49 -11.78 -2.37
N GLY A 247 -18.35 -10.48 -2.63
CA GLY A 247 -19.21 -9.47 -2.03
C GLY A 247 -20.67 -9.53 -2.52
N ARG A 248 -20.91 -9.87 -3.79
CA ARG A 248 -22.26 -10.12 -4.32
C ARG A 248 -22.92 -11.34 -3.68
N LEU A 249 -22.16 -12.42 -3.45
CA LEU A 249 -22.63 -13.61 -2.72
C LEU A 249 -23.00 -13.27 -1.28
N TRP A 250 -22.23 -12.41 -0.59
CA TRP A 250 -22.61 -11.90 0.73
C TRP A 250 -23.93 -11.12 0.69
N LEU A 251 -24.11 -10.21 -0.28
CA LEU A 251 -25.36 -9.46 -0.43
C LEU A 251 -26.57 -10.36 -0.75
N ALA A 252 -26.34 -11.48 -1.44
CA ALA A 252 -27.35 -12.51 -1.70
C ALA A 252 -27.59 -13.46 -0.51
N GLY A 253 -26.94 -13.25 0.64
CA GLY A 253 -27.09 -14.11 1.83
C GLY A 253 -26.35 -15.45 1.75
N GLN A 254 -25.41 -15.60 0.81
CA GLN A 254 -24.69 -16.85 0.52
C GLN A 254 -23.23 -16.83 1.05
N GLY A 255 -22.94 -15.93 2.01
CA GLY A 255 -21.66 -15.84 2.71
C GLY A 255 -21.80 -16.27 4.17
N TYR A 256 -20.79 -16.95 4.70
CA TYR A 256 -20.77 -17.45 6.08
C TYR A 256 -19.36 -17.54 6.65
N TYR A 257 -19.25 -17.76 7.97
CA TYR A 257 -17.97 -18.05 8.63
C TYR A 257 -17.93 -19.50 9.10
N ALA A 258 -16.92 -20.26 8.66
CA ALA A 258 -16.63 -21.58 9.19
C ALA A 258 -15.65 -21.48 10.36
N VAL A 259 -15.90 -22.19 11.45
CA VAL A 259 -15.02 -22.23 12.62
C VAL A 259 -13.93 -23.29 12.41
N SER A 260 -12.66 -22.88 12.45
CA SER A 260 -11.53 -23.81 12.34
C SER A 260 -11.32 -24.62 13.63
N LYS A 261 -10.44 -25.63 13.61
CA LYS A 261 -10.12 -26.42 14.81
C LYS A 261 -9.52 -25.56 15.95
N SER A 262 -8.77 -24.51 15.59
CA SER A 262 -8.24 -23.53 16.54
C SER A 262 -9.24 -22.41 16.90
N GLY A 263 -10.48 -22.48 16.40
CA GLY A 263 -11.51 -21.47 16.60
C GLY A 263 -11.24 -20.14 15.88
N SER A 264 -10.50 -20.20 14.77
CA SER A 264 -10.37 -19.09 13.83
C SER A 264 -11.60 -19.02 12.93
N LEU A 265 -12.06 -17.81 12.60
CA LEU A 265 -13.21 -17.59 11.73
C LEU A 265 -12.75 -17.52 10.27
N LEU A 266 -13.11 -18.52 9.48
CA LEU A 266 -12.76 -18.64 8.07
C LEU A 266 -13.89 -18.09 7.21
N GLU A 267 -13.65 -16.99 6.49
CA GLU A 267 -14.65 -16.45 5.57
C GLU A 267 -14.88 -17.42 4.42
N ARG A 268 -16.14 -17.78 4.18
CA ARG A 268 -16.58 -18.68 3.11
C ARG A 268 -17.74 -18.07 2.36
N THR A 269 -17.86 -18.46 1.10
CA THR A 269 -18.99 -18.15 0.22
C THR A 269 -19.39 -19.43 -0.50
N LEU A 270 -20.50 -19.40 -1.24
CA LEU A 270 -20.94 -20.52 -2.07
C LEU A 270 -19.82 -21.12 -2.95
N PHE A 271 -18.95 -20.27 -3.52
CA PHE A 271 -17.81 -20.72 -4.33
C PHE A 271 -16.47 -20.51 -3.59
N ASP A 272 -15.54 -21.47 -3.71
CA ASP A 272 -14.21 -21.37 -3.12
C ASP A 272 -13.38 -20.27 -3.80
N GLN A 273 -13.07 -19.21 -3.06
CA GLN A 273 -12.28 -18.08 -3.55
C GLN A 273 -10.81 -18.44 -3.80
N SER A 274 -10.30 -19.56 -3.25
CA SER A 274 -8.90 -19.97 -3.41
C SER A 274 -8.54 -20.43 -4.82
N VAL A 275 -9.54 -20.63 -5.68
CA VAL A 275 -9.34 -21.17 -7.02
C VAL A 275 -8.95 -20.12 -8.06
N PHE A 276 -9.15 -18.83 -7.77
CA PHE A 276 -8.88 -17.72 -8.68
C PHE A 276 -7.41 -17.34 -8.70
N GLN A 277 -6.56 -18.27 -9.13
CA GLN A 277 -5.12 -18.08 -9.28
C GLN A 277 -4.67 -18.63 -10.64
N PRO A 278 -3.80 -17.93 -11.40
CA PRO A 278 -3.29 -18.43 -12.68
C PRO A 278 -2.64 -19.81 -12.57
N SER A 279 -1.98 -20.07 -11.44
CA SER A 279 -1.32 -21.33 -11.13
C SER A 279 -2.19 -22.30 -10.34
N ARG A 280 -3.53 -22.21 -10.30
CA ARG A 280 -4.35 -23.23 -9.64
C ARG A 280 -4.53 -24.47 -10.56
N LEU A 281 -4.42 -25.67 -10.00
CA LEU A 281 -4.81 -26.90 -10.71
C LEU A 281 -6.29 -27.19 -10.49
N ASP A 282 -6.99 -27.47 -11.58
CA ASP A 282 -8.28 -28.13 -11.59
C ASP A 282 -8.10 -29.60 -12.00
N PHE A 283 -8.32 -30.51 -11.05
CA PHE A 283 -8.34 -31.95 -11.30
C PHE A 283 -9.67 -32.35 -11.96
N ALA A 284 -9.84 -31.98 -13.23
CA ALA A 284 -11.05 -32.27 -14.01
C ALA A 284 -11.07 -33.69 -14.63
N GLY A 285 -9.93 -34.42 -14.63
CA GLY A 285 -9.82 -35.74 -15.27
C GLY A 285 -10.43 -36.94 -14.53
N GLY A 286 -11.30 -36.71 -13.54
CA GLY A 286 -11.92 -37.78 -12.75
C GLY A 286 -10.97 -38.43 -11.73
N ALA A 287 -11.48 -39.37 -10.94
CA ALA A 287 -10.74 -40.09 -9.91
C ALA A 287 -10.18 -41.43 -10.41
N LYS A 288 -9.01 -41.82 -9.88
CA LYS A 288 -8.47 -43.16 -10.13
C LYS A 288 -9.17 -44.18 -9.25
N CYS A 289 -9.96 -45.06 -9.85
CA CYS A 289 -10.61 -46.16 -9.15
C CYS A 289 -9.69 -47.39 -9.09
N GLY A 290 -9.56 -47.99 -7.90
CA GLY A 290 -8.91 -49.28 -7.70
C GLY A 290 -9.79 -50.46 -8.15
N PRO A 291 -9.31 -51.71 -8.02
CA PRO A 291 -10.06 -52.89 -8.44
C PRO A 291 -11.47 -52.97 -7.81
N GLY A 292 -12.47 -53.29 -8.62
CA GLY A 292 -13.87 -53.42 -8.19
C GLY A 292 -14.65 -52.10 -8.04
N LEU A 293 -14.02 -50.96 -8.39
CA LEU A 293 -14.64 -49.64 -8.39
C LEU A 293 -14.63 -49.03 -9.79
N VAL A 294 -15.71 -48.34 -10.15
CA VAL A 294 -15.81 -47.57 -11.40
C VAL A 294 -16.39 -46.19 -11.11
N GLN A 295 -15.87 -45.17 -11.81
CA GLN A 295 -16.45 -43.83 -11.76
C GLN A 295 -17.37 -43.64 -12.97
N ARG A 296 -18.59 -43.16 -12.73
CA ARG A 296 -19.61 -42.87 -13.76
C ARG A 296 -20.01 -41.39 -13.68
N LEU A 297 -19.13 -40.49 -14.08
CA LEU A 297 -19.45 -39.06 -14.14
C LEU A 297 -20.49 -38.80 -15.25
N PRO A 298 -21.51 -37.97 -15.02
CA PRO A 298 -22.43 -37.56 -16.08
C PRO A 298 -21.72 -36.68 -17.11
N GLU A 299 -22.31 -36.59 -18.30
CA GLU A 299 -21.84 -35.71 -19.37
C GLU A 299 -21.83 -34.24 -18.91
N PRO A 300 -20.83 -33.43 -19.33
CA PRO A 300 -20.83 -32.01 -19.02
C PRO A 300 -22.05 -31.31 -19.62
N GLU A 301 -22.79 -30.57 -18.80
CA GLU A 301 -23.97 -29.82 -19.23
C GLU A 301 -23.51 -28.47 -19.81
N VAL A 302 -23.78 -28.21 -21.10
CA VAL A 302 -23.40 -26.95 -21.77
C VAL A 302 -24.61 -26.02 -21.88
N PHE A 303 -24.41 -24.75 -21.58
CA PHE A 303 -25.44 -23.70 -21.62
C PHE A 303 -24.97 -22.52 -22.48
N ASN A 304 -25.90 -21.93 -23.23
CA ASN A 304 -25.72 -20.71 -24.02
C ASN A 304 -24.48 -20.72 -24.94
N ASN A 305 -24.14 -21.85 -25.57
CA ASN A 305 -22.91 -22.00 -26.36
C ASN A 305 -22.71 -20.89 -27.41
N ASP A 306 -23.80 -20.47 -28.04
CA ASP A 306 -23.76 -19.50 -29.13
C ASP A 306 -23.79 -18.04 -28.64
N ALA A 307 -23.93 -17.81 -27.32
CA ALA A 307 -23.90 -16.47 -26.74
C ALA A 307 -22.49 -15.85 -26.75
N ALA A 308 -22.43 -14.54 -26.56
CA ALA A 308 -21.16 -13.83 -26.39
C ALA A 308 -20.52 -14.17 -25.03
N PHE A 309 -19.19 -14.24 -25.00
CA PHE A 309 -18.45 -14.45 -23.75
C PHE A 309 -18.73 -13.33 -22.74
N LEU A 310 -18.78 -13.70 -21.46
CA LEU A 310 -19.14 -12.79 -20.39
C LEU A 310 -18.13 -11.64 -20.27
N ASP A 311 -18.62 -10.40 -20.37
CA ASP A 311 -17.84 -9.21 -20.05
C ASP A 311 -17.89 -8.98 -18.53
N THR A 312 -16.89 -9.48 -17.81
CA THR A 312 -16.84 -9.44 -16.34
C THR A 312 -16.81 -8.02 -15.77
N ARG A 313 -16.33 -7.02 -16.51
CA ARG A 313 -16.36 -5.62 -16.04
C ARG A 313 -17.77 -5.03 -16.06
N LYS A 314 -18.60 -5.50 -16.99
CA LYS A 314 -20.01 -5.11 -17.07
C LYS A 314 -20.90 -5.90 -16.12
N ALA A 315 -20.71 -7.23 -16.07
CA ALA A 315 -21.51 -8.13 -15.25
C ALA A 315 -21.16 -8.06 -13.75
N LEU A 316 -19.90 -7.78 -13.43
CA LEU A 316 -19.41 -7.67 -12.06
C LEU A 316 -18.74 -6.31 -11.86
N PRO A 317 -19.49 -5.19 -11.88
CA PRO A 317 -18.94 -3.88 -11.56
C PRO A 317 -18.53 -3.84 -10.08
N ASN A 318 -17.52 -3.02 -9.75
CA ASN A 318 -17.09 -2.85 -8.36
C ASN A 318 -18.28 -2.47 -7.46
N LEU A 319 -18.30 -2.99 -6.24
CA LEU A 319 -19.33 -2.65 -5.26
C LEU A 319 -19.28 -1.16 -4.91
N THR A 320 -20.45 -0.55 -4.80
CA THR A 320 -20.61 0.83 -4.34
C THR A 320 -20.24 0.96 -2.85
N GLY A 321 -19.98 2.18 -2.39
CA GLY A 321 -19.70 2.45 -0.98
C GLY A 321 -20.83 2.02 -0.04
N GLU A 322 -22.09 2.05 -0.49
CA GLU A 322 -23.23 1.57 0.28
C GLU A 322 -23.28 0.04 0.35
N GLU A 323 -23.05 -0.64 -0.77
CA GLU A 323 -22.99 -2.10 -0.84
C GLU A 323 -21.87 -2.67 0.03
N ASN A 324 -20.68 -2.05 0.02
CA ASN A 324 -19.58 -2.46 0.89
C ASN A 324 -19.97 -2.38 2.37
N ARG A 325 -20.63 -1.29 2.81
CA ARG A 325 -21.12 -1.18 4.19
C ARG A 325 -22.15 -2.25 4.54
N LYS A 326 -23.05 -2.60 3.60
CA LYS A 326 -24.03 -3.69 3.82
C LYS A 326 -23.33 -5.04 3.98
N VAL A 327 -22.32 -5.33 3.15
CA VAL A 327 -21.50 -6.55 3.28
C VAL A 327 -20.81 -6.58 4.65
N ASP A 328 -20.24 -5.46 5.10
CA ASP A 328 -19.59 -5.39 6.42
C ASP A 328 -20.57 -5.69 7.57
N VAL A 329 -21.79 -5.14 7.51
CA VAL A 329 -22.86 -5.42 8.49
C VAL A 329 -23.24 -6.90 8.49
N LEU A 330 -23.41 -7.51 7.32
CA LEU A 330 -23.73 -8.94 7.19
C LEU A 330 -22.60 -9.82 7.75
N LYS A 331 -21.35 -9.48 7.46
CA LYS A 331 -20.18 -10.17 8.02
C LYS A 331 -20.11 -10.03 9.54
N MET A 332 -20.41 -8.85 10.08
CA MET A 332 -20.44 -8.64 11.54
C MET A 332 -21.53 -9.49 12.21
N ALA A 333 -22.73 -9.57 11.62
CA ALA A 333 -23.80 -10.41 12.11
C ALA A 333 -23.42 -11.90 12.08
N ALA A 334 -22.92 -12.40 10.95
CA ALA A 334 -22.48 -13.79 10.80
C ALA A 334 -21.34 -14.17 11.77
N LYS A 335 -20.41 -13.25 12.06
CA LYS A 335 -19.37 -13.48 13.10
C LYS A 335 -19.96 -13.63 14.50
N ALA A 336 -21.01 -12.87 14.82
CA ALA A 336 -21.66 -12.94 16.12
C ALA A 336 -22.39 -14.27 16.32
N GLU A 337 -23.01 -14.81 15.27
CA GLU A 337 -23.71 -16.11 15.31
C GLU A 337 -22.80 -17.28 15.65
N VAL A 338 -21.58 -17.30 15.11
CA VAL A 338 -20.60 -18.39 15.34
C VAL A 338 -19.63 -18.11 16.50
N ALA A 339 -19.82 -17.00 17.23
CA ALA A 339 -18.88 -16.57 18.27
C ALA A 339 -18.75 -17.59 19.42
N ASP A 340 -19.87 -18.16 19.86
CA ASP A 340 -19.87 -19.16 20.94
C ASP A 340 -19.23 -20.48 20.49
N GLU A 341 -19.49 -20.91 19.25
CA GLU A 341 -18.84 -22.07 18.66
C GLU A 341 -17.32 -21.86 18.54
N ALA A 342 -16.89 -20.69 18.06
CA ALA A 342 -15.49 -20.34 17.97
C ALA A 342 -14.80 -20.31 19.33
N LYS A 343 -15.46 -19.77 20.35
CA LYS A 343 -14.96 -19.80 21.74
C LYS A 343 -14.83 -21.23 22.25
N ALA A 344 -15.82 -22.09 22.02
CA ALA A 344 -15.77 -23.48 22.43
C ALA A 344 -14.69 -24.29 21.67
N ALA A 345 -14.45 -23.98 20.39
CA ALA A 345 -13.35 -24.57 19.62
C ALA A 345 -11.97 -24.14 20.18
N ARG A 346 -11.81 -22.87 20.55
CA ARG A 346 -10.56 -22.36 21.17
C ARG A 346 -10.25 -23.07 22.49
N GLU A 347 -11.22 -23.19 23.39
CA GLU A 347 -10.97 -23.85 24.68
C GLU A 347 -10.63 -25.32 24.50
N ARG A 348 -11.33 -26.05 23.61
CA ARG A 348 -10.97 -27.44 23.26
C ARG A 348 -9.56 -27.55 22.69
N TRP A 349 -9.14 -26.60 21.85
CA TRP A 349 -7.79 -26.55 21.30
C TRP A 349 -6.74 -26.33 22.39
N ILE A 350 -6.99 -25.41 23.32
CA ILE A 350 -6.09 -25.14 24.46
C ILE A 350 -5.97 -26.39 25.34
N GLU A 351 -7.09 -27.01 25.72
CA GLU A 351 -7.12 -28.22 26.56
C GLU A 351 -6.36 -29.39 25.92
N ALA A 352 -6.55 -29.62 24.62
CA ALA A 352 -5.82 -30.65 23.90
C ALA A 352 -4.30 -30.41 23.90
N ARG A 353 -3.89 -29.14 23.76
CA ARG A 353 -2.46 -28.78 23.74
C ARG A 353 -1.81 -28.86 25.11
N ILE A 354 -2.53 -28.42 26.16
CA ILE A 354 -2.10 -28.59 27.55
C ILE A 354 -1.93 -30.07 27.87
N SER A 355 -2.89 -30.91 27.48
CA SER A 355 -2.84 -32.37 27.74
C SER A 355 -1.62 -33.01 27.07
N GLN A 356 -1.31 -32.61 25.84
CA GLN A 356 -0.11 -33.07 25.14
C GLN A 356 1.18 -32.61 25.85
N PHE A 357 1.26 -31.33 26.21
CA PHE A 357 2.42 -30.79 26.91
C PHE A 357 2.64 -31.45 28.27
N GLU A 358 1.57 -31.69 29.03
CA GLU A 358 1.63 -32.36 30.33
C GLU A 358 2.14 -33.81 30.22
N ALA A 359 1.76 -34.53 29.16
CA ALA A 359 2.21 -35.89 28.90
C ALA A 359 3.72 -35.98 28.60
N GLU A 360 4.30 -34.94 27.99
CA GLU A 360 5.72 -34.87 27.63
C GLU A 360 6.58 -34.17 28.71
N LEU A 361 5.95 -33.60 29.75
CA LEU A 361 6.61 -32.80 30.78
C LEU A 361 7.37 -33.66 31.81
N ASP A 362 8.70 -33.64 31.73
CA ASP A 362 9.63 -34.21 32.73
C ASP A 362 9.89 -33.22 33.88
N GLU A 363 8.93 -33.14 34.82
CA GLU A 363 9.06 -32.37 36.07
C GLU A 363 8.33 -33.10 37.20
N SER A 364 9.10 -33.46 38.23
CA SER A 364 8.62 -34.26 39.37
C SER A 364 8.13 -33.40 40.54
N ASP A 365 8.56 -32.14 40.64
CA ASP A 365 8.10 -31.22 41.70
C ASP A 365 6.67 -30.74 41.39
N PRO A 366 5.66 -31.01 42.25
CA PRO A 366 4.26 -30.67 41.96
C PRO A 366 4.01 -29.18 41.77
N VAL A 367 4.74 -28.32 42.48
CA VAL A 367 4.56 -26.86 42.41
C VAL A 367 5.13 -26.36 41.09
N LYS A 368 6.36 -26.76 40.75
CA LYS A 368 6.99 -26.37 39.48
C LYS A 368 6.27 -26.96 38.27
N ARG A 369 5.73 -28.18 38.40
CA ARG A 369 4.90 -28.82 37.37
C ARG A 369 3.66 -27.98 37.08
N ALA A 370 2.92 -27.58 38.13
CA ALA A 370 1.76 -26.72 37.99
C ALA A 370 2.10 -25.34 37.39
N GLU A 371 3.23 -24.74 37.78
CA GLU A 371 3.71 -23.48 37.20
C GLU A 371 4.04 -23.60 35.71
N LYS A 372 4.70 -24.68 35.28
CA LYS A 372 5.01 -24.93 33.87
C LYS A 372 3.75 -25.14 33.03
N ILE A 373 2.77 -25.89 33.55
CA ILE A 373 1.46 -26.09 32.88
C ILE A 373 0.72 -24.76 32.72
N ALA A 374 0.62 -23.96 33.80
CA ALA A 374 -0.01 -22.65 33.75
C ALA A 374 0.73 -21.65 32.84
N GLY A 375 2.06 -21.77 32.74
CA GLY A 375 2.87 -21.03 31.78
C GLY A 375 2.55 -21.42 30.34
N HIS A 376 2.44 -22.71 30.06
CA HIS A 376 2.10 -23.23 28.73
C HIS A 376 0.68 -22.88 28.30
N GLU A 377 -0.30 -22.90 29.21
CA GLU A 377 -1.65 -22.40 28.92
C GLU A 377 -1.62 -20.93 28.47
N LYS A 378 -0.88 -20.07 29.18
CA LYS A 378 -0.73 -18.66 28.79
C LYS A 378 -0.05 -18.52 27.42
N SER A 379 0.94 -19.38 27.13
CA SER A 379 1.60 -19.45 25.82
C SER A 379 0.60 -19.80 24.70
N CYS A 380 -0.25 -20.80 24.93
CA CYS A 380 -1.32 -21.20 24.01
C CYS A 380 -2.35 -20.08 23.78
N ARG A 381 -2.77 -19.38 24.84
CA ARG A 381 -3.71 -18.25 24.74
C ARG A 381 -3.12 -17.08 23.93
N ALA A 382 -1.86 -16.73 24.18
CA ALA A 382 -1.19 -15.68 23.40
C ALA A 382 -1.07 -16.05 21.91
N ALA A 383 -0.79 -17.32 21.59
CA ALA A 383 -0.75 -17.78 20.21
C ALA A 383 -2.08 -17.55 19.47
N LEU A 384 -3.21 -17.75 20.17
CA LEU A 384 -4.55 -17.53 19.62
C LEU A 384 -4.96 -16.05 19.57
N ASP A 385 -4.72 -15.31 20.66
CA ASP A 385 -5.28 -13.97 20.86
C ASP A 385 -4.46 -12.87 20.18
N ASP A 386 -3.13 -12.95 20.23
CA ASP A 386 -2.24 -11.89 19.74
C ASP A 386 -1.11 -12.41 18.83
N SER A 387 -1.21 -13.66 18.38
CA SER A 387 -0.25 -14.28 17.46
C SER A 387 1.19 -14.26 17.98
N ARG A 388 1.39 -14.42 19.29
CA ARG A 388 2.74 -14.56 19.88
C ARG A 388 2.99 -16.00 20.27
N LEU A 389 4.14 -16.52 19.85
CA LEU A 389 4.62 -17.86 20.19
C LEU A 389 5.79 -17.71 21.15
N PHE A 390 5.62 -18.13 22.40
CA PHE A 390 6.68 -18.05 23.40
C PHE A 390 7.69 -19.18 23.25
N GLY A 391 8.84 -19.09 23.91
CA GLY A 391 9.99 -19.96 23.69
C GLY A 391 9.75 -21.43 24.02
N ASP A 392 8.73 -21.73 24.82
CA ASP A 392 8.29 -23.09 25.12
C ASP A 392 7.36 -23.67 24.03
N PHE A 393 6.83 -22.83 23.14
CA PHE A 393 5.94 -23.24 22.06
C PHE A 393 6.70 -24.09 21.04
N VAL A 394 6.13 -25.24 20.69
CA VAL A 394 6.75 -26.22 19.78
C VAL A 394 6.29 -26.00 18.34
N ILE A 395 7.25 -25.90 17.43
CA ILE A 395 7.07 -25.79 15.98
C ILE A 395 7.54 -27.08 15.31
N ILE A 396 6.72 -27.61 14.41
CA ILE A 396 7.07 -28.79 13.60
C ILE A 396 7.63 -28.32 12.27
N LEU A 397 8.89 -28.62 12.00
CA LEU A 397 9.58 -28.27 10.76
C LEU A 397 9.09 -29.12 9.57
N ASP A 398 9.52 -28.75 8.37
CA ASP A 398 9.18 -29.42 7.12
C ASP A 398 9.68 -30.88 7.02
N ASP A 399 10.75 -31.21 7.75
CA ASP A 399 11.28 -32.56 7.92
C ASP A 399 10.57 -33.37 9.02
N GLY A 400 9.60 -32.77 9.71
CA GLY A 400 8.86 -33.39 10.82
C GLY A 400 9.53 -33.25 12.18
N ALA A 401 10.71 -32.63 12.29
CA ALA A 401 11.35 -32.37 13.58
C ALA A 401 10.55 -31.36 14.40
N ALA A 402 10.35 -31.66 15.68
CA ALA A 402 9.76 -30.73 16.65
C ALA A 402 10.88 -29.92 17.32
N VAL A 403 10.81 -28.60 17.18
CA VAL A 403 11.77 -27.65 17.79
C VAL A 403 11.01 -26.57 18.55
N THR A 404 11.55 -26.10 19.66
CA THR A 404 10.90 -25.01 20.41
C THR A 404 11.23 -23.66 19.79
N VAL A 405 10.37 -22.66 19.99
CA VAL A 405 10.67 -21.28 19.59
C VAL A 405 11.94 -20.77 20.26
N GLY A 406 12.21 -21.18 21.51
CA GLY A 406 13.44 -20.85 22.22
C GLY A 406 14.68 -21.34 21.48
N GLU A 407 14.68 -22.61 21.04
CA GLU A 407 15.77 -23.19 20.26
C GLU A 407 15.95 -22.50 18.90
N ILE A 408 14.83 -22.15 18.25
CA ILE A 408 14.84 -21.39 16.99
C ILE A 408 15.56 -20.05 17.19
N LEU A 409 15.20 -19.32 18.25
CA LEU A 409 15.78 -18.02 18.58
C LEU A 409 17.24 -18.12 19.08
N ASP A 410 17.65 -19.26 19.64
CA ASP A 410 19.04 -19.54 20.01
C ASP A 410 19.95 -19.77 18.81
N ASN A 411 19.39 -20.18 17.67
CA ASN A 411 20.15 -20.60 16.49
C ASN A 411 19.61 -19.91 15.23
N CYS A 412 19.56 -18.58 15.24
CA CYS A 412 18.93 -17.77 14.18
C CYS A 412 19.41 -18.12 12.77
N ASP A 413 20.72 -18.27 12.55
CA ASP A 413 21.25 -18.57 11.21
C ASP A 413 20.88 -19.97 10.71
N LYS A 414 20.69 -20.92 11.62
CA LYS A 414 20.29 -22.29 11.30
C LYS A 414 18.83 -22.37 10.84
N TYR A 415 17.97 -21.55 11.43
CA TYR A 415 16.52 -21.63 11.27
C TYR A 415 15.92 -20.53 10.40
N HIS A 416 16.66 -19.47 10.09
CA HIS A 416 16.19 -18.43 9.17
C HIS A 416 15.82 -19.02 7.80
N GLY A 417 14.64 -18.66 7.29
CA GLY A 417 14.13 -19.09 5.99
C GLY A 417 13.60 -20.53 5.93
N ARG A 418 13.73 -21.32 7.01
CA ARG A 418 13.23 -22.70 7.08
C ARG A 418 11.71 -22.75 6.96
N LYS A 419 11.22 -23.82 6.33
CA LYS A 419 9.78 -24.12 6.24
C LYS A 419 9.33 -24.94 7.44
N CYS A 420 8.09 -24.74 7.86
CA CYS A 420 7.46 -25.46 8.97
C CYS A 420 5.98 -25.71 8.67
N ARG A 421 5.32 -26.50 9.52
CA ARG A 421 3.86 -26.64 9.51
C ARG A 421 3.20 -25.41 10.14
N ASP A 422 1.87 -25.31 10.04
CA ASP A 422 1.13 -24.24 10.72
C ASP A 422 1.28 -24.36 12.24
N PRO A 423 1.55 -23.27 12.99
CA PRO A 423 1.72 -23.33 14.45
C PRO A 423 0.48 -23.75 15.23
N LEU A 424 -0.73 -23.40 14.74
CA LEU A 424 -1.99 -23.69 15.44
C LEU A 424 -2.64 -24.98 14.93
N GLU A 425 -2.49 -25.29 13.64
CA GLU A 425 -3.08 -26.44 12.96
C GLU A 425 -1.99 -27.24 12.22
N PRO A 426 -1.08 -27.92 12.93
CA PRO A 426 0.05 -28.62 12.32
C PRO A 426 -0.35 -29.74 11.35
N ASP A 427 -1.60 -30.22 11.39
CA ASP A 427 -2.13 -31.24 10.47
C ASP A 427 -2.87 -30.66 9.25
N TYR A 428 -2.89 -29.33 9.11
CA TYR A 428 -3.50 -28.64 7.98
C TYR A 428 -2.94 -29.13 6.63
N ASP A 429 -3.83 -29.31 5.64
CA ASP A 429 -3.51 -29.78 4.28
C ASP A 429 -2.61 -31.04 4.29
N ASN A 430 -2.99 -32.05 5.09
CA ASN A 430 -2.20 -33.27 5.33
C ASN A 430 -0.78 -32.98 5.87
N SER A 431 -0.72 -32.16 6.90
CA SER A 431 0.52 -31.76 7.58
C SER A 431 1.55 -31.10 6.65
N ARG A 432 1.08 -30.41 5.61
CA ARG A 432 1.94 -29.72 4.65
C ARG A 432 2.72 -28.61 5.35
N ALA A 433 3.98 -28.43 4.95
CA ALA A 433 4.77 -27.28 5.35
C ALA A 433 4.21 -26.01 4.69
N VAL A 434 3.37 -25.30 5.43
CA VAL A 434 2.70 -24.06 5.03
C VAL A 434 3.21 -22.85 5.79
N GLY A 435 4.24 -22.97 6.63
CA GLY A 435 4.88 -21.86 7.33
C GLY A 435 6.32 -21.63 6.90
N LYS A 436 6.82 -20.40 7.11
CA LYS A 436 8.21 -20.01 6.90
C LYS A 436 8.69 -19.11 8.05
N ILE A 437 9.91 -19.37 8.52
CA ILE A 437 10.53 -18.72 9.69
C ILE A 437 11.46 -17.58 9.21
N PHE A 438 11.40 -16.42 9.86
CA PHE A 438 12.18 -15.22 9.54
C PHE A 438 12.81 -14.63 10.80
N LEU A 439 14.14 -14.69 10.89
CA LEU A 439 14.90 -14.36 12.12
C LEU A 439 15.91 -13.22 11.93
N HIS A 440 16.14 -12.78 10.70
CA HIS A 440 17.08 -11.70 10.38
C HIS A 440 16.27 -10.41 10.24
N GLY A 441 15.92 -9.85 11.39
CA GLY A 441 15.11 -8.65 11.51
C GLY A 441 14.98 -8.28 12.99
N VAL A 442 14.57 -7.05 13.28
CA VAL A 442 14.43 -6.55 14.67
C VAL A 442 13.41 -7.39 15.46
N CYS A 443 12.42 -7.95 14.78
CA CYS A 443 11.37 -8.77 15.37
C CYS A 443 11.32 -10.14 14.66
N PRO A 444 11.84 -11.22 15.27
CA PRO A 444 11.73 -12.57 14.72
C PRO A 444 10.27 -13.01 14.59
N TYR A 445 9.90 -13.56 13.44
CA TYR A 445 8.53 -14.00 13.16
C TYR A 445 8.48 -15.28 12.33
N LEU A 446 7.31 -15.90 12.32
CA LEU A 446 6.95 -17.05 11.49
C LEU A 446 5.67 -16.69 10.74
N HIS A 447 5.69 -16.75 9.42
CA HIS A 447 4.49 -16.54 8.61
C HIS A 447 3.93 -17.89 8.15
N SER A 448 2.69 -18.19 8.54
CA SER A 448 1.91 -19.31 8.02
C SER A 448 1.05 -18.85 6.85
N PHE A 449 0.98 -19.65 5.80
CA PHE A 449 0.14 -19.46 4.61
C PHE A 449 -1.18 -20.26 4.69
N ALA A 450 -1.46 -20.92 5.82
CA ALA A 450 -2.74 -21.58 6.05
C ALA A 450 -3.88 -20.55 6.10
N HIS A 451 -5.06 -20.93 5.60
CA HIS A 451 -6.31 -20.17 5.81
C HIS A 451 -6.30 -18.69 5.40
N GLY A 452 -5.46 -18.31 4.43
CA GLY A 452 -5.33 -16.91 3.98
C GLY A 452 -4.15 -16.15 4.59
N GLY A 453 -3.38 -16.78 5.47
CA GLY A 453 -2.11 -16.28 5.96
C GLY A 453 -2.19 -15.67 7.36
N ARG A 454 -1.22 -15.97 8.21
CA ARG A 454 -1.09 -15.41 9.58
C ARG A 454 0.38 -15.30 9.98
N THR A 455 0.77 -14.12 10.45
CA THR A 455 2.12 -13.90 11.00
C THR A 455 2.11 -14.06 12.51
N PHE A 456 3.02 -14.89 13.02
CA PHE A 456 3.26 -15.12 14.43
C PHE A 456 4.59 -14.54 14.85
N ARG A 457 4.61 -13.75 15.92
CA ARG A 457 5.85 -13.24 16.50
C ARG A 457 6.48 -14.28 17.41
N LEU A 458 7.79 -14.46 17.30
CA LEU A 458 8.56 -15.40 18.10
C LEU A 458 9.18 -14.67 19.29
N VAL A 459 8.84 -15.10 20.51
CA VAL A 459 9.25 -14.44 21.75
C VAL A 459 9.89 -15.47 22.68
N ARG A 460 11.03 -15.18 23.30
CA ARG A 460 11.76 -16.19 24.09
C ARG A 460 11.08 -16.56 25.40
N ALA A 461 10.87 -15.61 26.30
CA ALA A 461 10.08 -15.74 27.53
C ALA A 461 9.94 -14.34 28.14
N ARG A 462 8.90 -14.08 28.94
CA ARG A 462 8.93 -12.90 29.81
C ARG A 462 10.08 -13.08 30.79
N ARG A 463 11.08 -12.20 30.73
CA ARG A 463 12.20 -12.24 31.68
C ARG A 463 11.68 -11.87 33.06
N THR A 464 12.14 -12.55 34.10
CA THR A 464 11.85 -12.17 35.48
C THR A 464 12.88 -11.14 35.96
N ILE A 465 12.42 -10.02 36.49
CA ILE A 465 13.29 -9.00 37.11
C ILE A 465 12.90 -8.85 38.59
N THR A 466 13.83 -9.18 39.47
CA THR A 466 13.65 -9.02 40.92
C THR A 466 13.93 -7.57 41.34
N LEU A 467 12.97 -6.95 42.01
CA LEU A 467 13.04 -5.63 42.59
C LEU A 467 13.62 -5.73 44.02
N ALA A 468 14.77 -5.10 44.23
CA ALA A 468 15.45 -5.00 45.52
C ALA A 468 15.93 -3.55 45.78
N ASP A 469 15.95 -3.15 47.05
CA ASP A 469 16.47 -1.85 47.46
C ASP A 469 17.97 -1.78 47.18
N GLY A 470 18.44 -0.66 46.62
CA GLY A 470 19.83 -0.47 46.19
C GLY A 470 20.15 -0.96 44.77
N GLU A 471 19.33 -1.83 44.18
CA GLU A 471 19.61 -2.48 42.88
C GLU A 471 18.99 -1.75 41.67
N ARG A 472 18.70 -0.45 41.80
CA ARG A 472 17.96 0.31 40.77
C ARG A 472 18.67 0.33 39.41
N ALA A 473 20.00 0.44 39.41
CA ALA A 473 20.80 0.46 38.19
C ALA A 473 20.74 -0.89 37.47
N ASP A 474 20.85 -2.00 38.21
CA ASP A 474 20.74 -3.34 37.65
C ASP A 474 19.35 -3.61 37.06
N VAL A 475 18.29 -3.23 37.78
CA VAL A 475 16.89 -3.28 37.27
C VAL A 475 16.73 -2.46 35.99
N PHE A 476 17.34 -1.27 35.91
CA PHE A 476 17.34 -0.44 34.72
C PHE A 476 17.98 -1.16 33.53
N TYR A 477 19.21 -1.67 33.68
CA TYR A 477 19.92 -2.32 32.57
C TYR A 477 19.24 -3.61 32.11
N LYS A 478 18.67 -4.39 33.04
CA LYS A 478 17.86 -5.58 32.71
C LYS A 478 16.60 -5.21 31.93
N ALA A 479 15.89 -4.16 32.35
CA ALA A 479 14.71 -3.68 31.63
C ALA A 479 15.08 -3.12 30.24
N ALA A 480 16.15 -2.33 30.16
CA ALA A 480 16.67 -1.80 28.89
C ALA A 480 17.04 -2.91 27.91
N GLU A 481 17.64 -4.01 28.39
CA GLU A 481 17.91 -5.18 27.57
C GLU A 481 16.64 -5.83 27.03
N VAL A 482 15.59 -5.95 27.84
CA VAL A 482 14.29 -6.46 27.39
C VAL A 482 13.69 -5.56 26.30
N LEU A 483 13.75 -4.23 26.46
CA LEU A 483 13.25 -3.29 25.45
C LEU A 483 14.01 -3.40 24.12
N ARG A 484 15.35 -3.58 24.17
CA ARG A 484 16.17 -3.81 22.97
C ARG A 484 15.77 -5.10 22.25
N LEU A 485 15.53 -6.18 23.01
CA LEU A 485 15.17 -7.48 22.47
C LEU A 485 13.73 -7.56 21.98
N ASP A 486 12.84 -6.77 22.56
CA ASP A 486 11.46 -6.65 22.10
C ASP A 486 11.43 -6.00 20.71
N GLY A 487 12.14 -4.88 20.52
CA GLY A 487 12.30 -4.28 19.20
C GLY A 487 11.07 -3.51 18.68
N GLU A 488 10.09 -3.20 19.55
CA GLU A 488 8.99 -2.27 19.22
C GLU A 488 9.36 -0.79 19.39
N LEU A 489 10.46 -0.51 20.08
CA LEU A 489 10.87 0.84 20.46
C LEU A 489 12.09 1.32 19.67
N PHE A 490 12.07 2.61 19.35
CA PHE A 490 13.10 3.29 18.58
C PHE A 490 13.45 4.62 19.23
N MET A 491 14.59 5.18 18.84
CA MET A 491 14.95 6.56 19.11
C MET A 491 14.55 7.44 17.92
N ARG A 492 14.01 8.62 18.20
CA ARG A 492 13.84 9.66 17.19
C ARG A 492 14.08 11.02 17.82
N GLY A 493 15.14 11.68 17.37
CA GLY A 493 15.50 13.02 17.84
C GLY A 493 15.72 13.11 19.35
N GLY A 494 16.26 12.06 19.96
CA GLY A 494 16.48 11.96 21.40
C GLY A 494 15.23 11.58 22.21
N LEU A 495 14.10 11.28 21.56
CA LEU A 495 12.91 10.76 22.22
C LEU A 495 12.75 9.27 21.97
N LEU A 496 12.27 8.57 22.99
CA LEU A 496 11.79 7.21 22.86
C LEU A 496 10.45 7.22 22.12
N VAL A 497 10.37 6.48 21.01
CA VAL A 497 9.18 6.41 20.15
C VAL A 497 8.80 4.96 19.83
N ARG A 498 7.56 4.76 19.41
CA ARG A 498 7.05 3.50 18.88
C ARG A 498 6.33 3.72 17.57
N VAL A 499 6.24 2.67 16.76
CA VAL A 499 5.44 2.66 15.52
C VAL A 499 4.04 2.12 15.83
N ALA A 500 3.01 2.82 15.39
CA ALA A 500 1.61 2.42 15.54
C ALA A 500 0.87 2.62 14.21
N GLY A 501 0.65 1.53 13.47
CA GLY A 501 0.28 1.66 12.06
C GLY A 501 1.39 2.41 11.31
N ASN A 502 1.03 3.49 10.60
CA ASN A 502 1.98 4.34 9.88
C ASN A 502 2.42 5.58 10.68
N GLN A 503 2.10 5.65 11.98
CA GLN A 503 2.41 6.81 12.81
C GLN A 503 3.55 6.54 13.78
N ILE A 504 4.39 7.57 13.99
CA ILE A 504 5.41 7.58 15.03
C ILE A 504 4.83 8.29 16.25
N ILE A 505 4.75 7.56 17.37
CA ILE A 505 4.16 8.05 18.62
C ILE A 505 5.24 8.11 19.71
N PRO A 506 5.46 9.27 20.35
CA PRO A 506 6.31 9.37 21.52
C PRO A 506 5.82 8.47 22.66
N VAL A 507 6.75 7.77 23.31
CA VAL A 507 6.43 6.87 24.43
C VAL A 507 6.23 7.68 25.71
N THR A 508 5.11 7.44 26.38
CA THR A 508 4.82 7.99 27.71
C THR A 508 5.19 7.00 28.81
N ALA A 509 5.41 7.50 30.03
CA ALA A 509 5.75 6.64 31.18
C ALA A 509 4.65 5.61 31.48
N ASP A 510 3.38 5.99 31.35
CA ASP A 510 2.25 5.08 31.56
C ASP A 510 2.23 3.94 30.53
N TRP A 511 2.43 4.29 29.25
CA TRP A 511 2.48 3.28 28.19
C TRP A 511 3.68 2.34 28.39
N LEU A 512 4.85 2.89 28.71
CA LEU A 512 6.06 2.09 28.91
C LEU A 512 5.94 1.17 30.12
N THR A 513 5.28 1.61 31.19
CA THR A 513 5.01 0.79 32.38
C THR A 513 4.19 -0.44 31.99
N LEU A 514 3.07 -0.24 31.28
CA LEU A 514 2.24 -1.35 30.81
C LEU A 514 2.98 -2.25 29.82
N HIS A 515 3.80 -1.68 28.94
CA HIS A 515 4.63 -2.44 28.00
C HIS A 515 5.65 -3.32 28.74
N LEU A 516 6.29 -2.80 29.79
CA LEU A 516 7.18 -3.57 30.66
C LEU A 516 6.42 -4.70 31.37
N ASP A 517 5.22 -4.48 31.90
CA ASP A 517 4.39 -5.55 32.50
C ASP A 517 4.02 -6.67 31.52
N ARG A 518 3.91 -6.35 30.24
CA ARG A 518 3.62 -7.33 29.18
C ARG A 518 4.85 -8.16 28.80
N ASN A 519 6.05 -7.63 28.98
CA ASN A 519 7.30 -8.23 28.52
C ASN A 519 8.20 -8.76 29.66
N VAL A 520 7.95 -8.33 30.89
CA VAL A 520 8.72 -8.66 32.09
C VAL A 520 7.79 -9.14 33.19
N ARG A 521 8.22 -10.17 33.94
CA ARG A 521 7.63 -10.53 35.23
C ARG A 521 8.41 -9.82 36.33
N PHE A 522 7.85 -8.79 36.95
CA PHE A 522 8.47 -8.18 38.11
C PHE A 522 8.10 -8.94 39.39
N GLU A 523 9.04 -9.03 40.31
CA GLU A 523 8.82 -9.68 41.61
C GLU A 523 9.67 -9.02 42.69
N THR A 524 9.35 -9.28 43.96
CA THR A 524 10.20 -8.90 45.09
C THR A 524 10.33 -10.07 46.05
N MET A 525 11.50 -10.24 46.66
CA MET A 525 11.71 -11.31 47.64
C MET A 525 11.14 -10.88 48.98
N LYS A 526 10.11 -11.58 49.47
CA LYS A 526 9.57 -11.38 50.82
C LYS A 526 9.97 -12.54 51.71
N LYS A 527 10.51 -12.24 52.89
CA LYS A 527 10.77 -13.24 53.93
C LYS A 527 9.52 -13.41 54.81
N PRO A 528 8.87 -14.59 54.83
CA PRO A 528 7.81 -14.90 55.78
C PRO A 528 8.34 -14.92 57.23
N LYS A 529 7.44 -14.90 58.22
CA LYS A 529 7.84 -14.97 59.65
C LYS A 529 8.57 -16.27 60.01
N ASP A 530 8.19 -17.39 59.37
CA ASP A 530 8.90 -18.67 59.39
C ASP A 530 8.99 -19.19 57.95
N GLY A 531 10.20 -19.35 57.43
CA GLY A 531 10.45 -19.85 56.08
C GLY A 531 11.50 -19.07 55.29
N ASP A 532 11.90 -19.63 54.15
CA ASP A 532 12.82 -19.00 53.22
C ASP A 532 12.18 -17.83 52.46
N PRO A 533 12.97 -16.85 51.98
CA PRO A 533 12.47 -15.77 51.13
C PRO A 533 11.74 -16.32 49.90
N VAL A 534 10.50 -15.89 49.70
CA VAL A 534 9.68 -16.28 48.55
C VAL A 534 9.52 -15.12 47.57
N PRO A 535 9.56 -15.36 46.25
CA PRO A 535 9.28 -14.34 45.25
C PRO A 535 7.78 -13.99 45.26
N VAL A 536 7.47 -12.71 45.32
CA VAL A 536 6.09 -12.20 45.24
C VAL A 536 5.96 -11.32 44.01
N PRO A 537 5.03 -11.64 43.07
CA PRO A 537 4.81 -10.84 41.87
C PRO A 537 4.49 -9.37 42.19
N ARG A 538 4.95 -8.48 41.31
CA ARG A 538 4.72 -7.04 41.36
C ARG A 538 4.48 -6.51 39.95
N ASP A 539 3.83 -5.36 39.88
CA ASP A 539 3.75 -4.56 38.66
C ASP A 539 5.07 -3.81 38.44
N ALA A 540 5.32 -3.41 37.20
CA ALA A 540 6.43 -2.58 36.80
C ALA A 540 6.43 -1.25 37.57
N PRO A 541 7.54 -0.86 38.22
CA PRO A 541 7.57 0.42 38.93
C PRO A 541 7.47 1.59 37.95
N MET A 542 6.49 2.48 38.12
CA MET A 542 6.35 3.70 37.30
C MET A 542 7.64 4.54 37.25
N ASN A 543 8.40 4.58 38.35
CA ASN A 543 9.68 5.29 38.38
C ASN A 543 10.73 4.65 37.46
N LEU A 544 10.70 3.33 37.23
CA LEU A 544 11.58 2.67 36.27
C LEU A 544 11.30 3.16 34.85
N ALA A 545 10.03 3.23 34.45
CA ALA A 545 9.62 3.76 33.15
C ALA A 545 10.05 5.23 32.98
N LYS A 546 9.87 6.07 34.00
CA LYS A 546 10.33 7.46 33.98
C LYS A 546 11.85 7.57 33.82
N THR A 547 12.62 6.73 34.52
CA THR A 547 14.08 6.71 34.40
C THR A 547 14.53 6.22 33.02
N LEU A 548 13.89 5.18 32.46
CA LEU A 548 14.15 4.71 31.09
C LEU A 548 13.89 5.80 30.05
N ILE A 549 12.80 6.57 30.17
CA ILE A 549 12.53 7.68 29.25
C ILE A 549 13.57 8.80 29.41
N ALA A 550 13.93 9.14 30.65
CA ALA A 550 14.88 10.20 30.95
C ALA A 550 16.33 9.88 30.51
N ALA A 551 16.71 8.60 30.56
CA ALA A 551 18.02 8.09 30.12
C ALA A 551 17.86 7.19 28.87
N SER A 552 17.04 7.62 27.92
CA SER A 552 16.69 6.82 26.74
C SER A 552 17.87 6.61 25.79
N ASP A 553 18.85 7.50 25.80
CA ASP A 553 20.14 7.37 25.13
C ASP A 553 21.00 6.22 25.67
N GLU A 554 20.88 5.88 26.97
CA GLU A 554 21.58 4.75 27.58
C GLU A 554 20.96 3.39 27.25
N ILE A 555 19.73 3.35 26.72
CA ILE A 555 19.05 2.09 26.35
C ILE A 555 19.69 1.45 25.12
N GLY A 556 20.29 2.23 24.21
CA GLY A 556 20.93 1.70 22.99
C GLY A 556 19.94 1.13 21.96
N LEU A 557 18.81 1.81 21.78
CA LEU A 557 17.81 1.48 20.75
C LEU A 557 18.20 2.04 19.38
N GLN A 558 17.59 1.49 18.32
CA GLN A 558 17.84 1.92 16.94
C GLN A 558 17.20 3.28 16.65
N GLU A 559 17.86 4.12 15.84
CA GLU A 559 17.31 5.41 15.38
C GLU A 559 16.27 5.20 14.27
N LEU A 560 15.18 5.96 14.28
CA LEU A 560 14.09 5.88 13.30
C LEU A 560 13.92 7.21 12.56
N ASP A 561 14.29 7.23 11.28
CA ASP A 561 14.18 8.40 10.40
C ASP A 561 12.77 8.54 9.81
N GLY A 562 11.98 7.47 9.73
CA GLY A 562 10.57 7.54 9.33
C GLY A 562 9.91 6.17 9.14
N VAL A 563 8.59 6.18 8.99
CA VAL A 563 7.79 4.99 8.66
C VAL A 563 7.29 5.16 7.22
N ILE A 564 7.42 4.10 6.42
CA ILE A 564 6.92 4.03 5.04
C ILE A 564 5.92 2.88 4.94
N ASP A 565 4.93 3.03 4.07
CA ASP A 565 3.84 2.09 3.82
C ASP A 565 3.77 1.70 2.34
N HIS A 566 4.92 1.81 1.67
CA HIS A 566 5.16 1.41 0.30
C HIS A 566 6.67 1.14 0.14
N PRO A 567 7.09 0.31 -0.83
CA PRO A 567 8.50 0.19 -1.13
C PRO A 567 9.11 1.53 -1.56
N THR A 568 10.41 1.71 -1.34
CA THR A 568 11.13 2.88 -1.82
C THR A 568 12.53 2.51 -2.30
N MET A 569 13.28 3.47 -2.84
CA MET A 569 14.62 3.26 -3.39
C MET A 569 15.60 4.29 -2.85
N GLU A 570 16.75 3.81 -2.40
CA GLU A 570 17.88 4.69 -2.11
C GLU A 570 18.47 5.23 -3.41
N VAL A 571 18.22 6.50 -3.70
CA VAL A 571 18.52 7.10 -5.01
C VAL A 571 20.01 7.10 -5.40
N LYS A 572 20.93 6.98 -4.44
CA LYS A 572 22.38 6.93 -4.69
C LYS A 572 22.86 5.55 -5.11
N THR A 573 22.32 4.51 -4.51
CA THR A 573 22.79 3.13 -4.67
C THR A 573 21.87 2.32 -5.59
N GLY A 574 20.62 2.75 -5.75
CA GLY A 574 19.57 1.98 -6.43
C GLY A 574 18.98 0.88 -5.55
N ARG A 575 19.47 0.71 -4.31
CA ARG A 575 18.99 -0.34 -3.40
C ARG A 575 17.53 -0.10 -3.05
N PHE A 576 16.67 -1.09 -3.26
CA PHE A 576 15.29 -1.04 -2.80
C PHE A 576 15.18 -1.33 -1.31
N ILE A 577 14.20 -0.68 -0.69
CA ILE A 577 13.70 -1.00 0.64
C ILE A 577 12.29 -1.51 0.41
N ALA A 578 12.16 -2.83 0.28
CA ALA A 578 10.92 -3.50 -0.09
C ALA A 578 10.52 -4.62 0.88
N GLU A 579 11.39 -5.00 1.82
CA GLU A 579 11.10 -6.00 2.85
C GLU A 579 10.43 -5.36 4.07
N PRO A 580 9.27 -5.89 4.53
CA PRO A 580 8.61 -5.37 5.72
C PRO A 580 9.49 -5.39 6.97
N GLY A 581 9.44 -4.32 7.76
CA GLY A 581 10.22 -4.15 9.00
C GLY A 581 11.23 -3.01 8.94
N TYR A 582 12.12 -2.96 9.92
CA TYR A 582 13.14 -1.92 10.05
C TYR A 582 14.39 -2.21 9.19
N ASP A 583 14.76 -1.27 8.31
CA ASP A 583 16.01 -1.31 7.54
C ASP A 583 17.09 -0.47 8.24
N ALA A 584 18.12 -1.13 8.77
CA ALA A 584 19.15 -0.48 9.58
C ALA A 584 20.00 0.56 8.83
N THR A 585 20.13 0.43 7.50
CA THR A 585 20.93 1.35 6.69
C THR A 585 20.20 2.66 6.43
N SER A 586 18.93 2.60 6.05
CA SER A 586 18.10 3.78 5.79
C SER A 586 17.43 4.35 7.03
N LYS A 587 17.37 3.56 8.12
CA LYS A 587 16.63 3.87 9.36
C LYS A 587 15.13 4.05 9.11
N LEU A 588 14.61 3.44 8.06
CA LEU A 588 13.18 3.45 7.73
C LEU A 588 12.53 2.15 8.21
N PHE A 589 11.28 2.27 8.67
CA PHE A 589 10.44 1.12 8.99
C PHE A 589 9.38 0.94 7.90
N LEU A 590 9.43 -0.17 7.16
CA LEU A 590 8.43 -0.53 6.16
C LEU A 590 7.27 -1.28 6.80
N ASN A 591 6.16 -0.58 7.02
CA ASN A 591 4.91 -1.14 7.52
C ASN A 591 4.00 -1.51 6.35
N LEU A 592 4.28 -2.65 5.71
CA LEU A 592 3.53 -3.11 4.54
C LEU A 592 3.27 -4.62 4.62
N PRO A 593 2.10 -5.12 4.16
CA PRO A 593 1.88 -6.55 4.03
C PRO A 593 2.90 -7.19 3.06
N PRO A 594 3.37 -8.42 3.33
CA PRO A 594 4.44 -9.06 2.56
C PRO A 594 4.09 -9.45 1.11
N ASP A 595 2.82 -9.38 0.68
CA ASP A 595 2.36 -9.85 -0.65
C ASP A 595 1.85 -8.72 -1.55
N ILE A 596 2.70 -7.73 -1.80
CA ILE A 596 2.40 -6.66 -2.76
C ILE A 596 3.17 -6.80 -4.09
N GLY A 597 3.70 -7.96 -4.45
CA GLY A 597 4.39 -8.17 -5.73
C GLY A 597 5.77 -7.49 -5.84
N GLY A 598 6.71 -8.14 -6.53
CA GLY A 598 8.11 -7.69 -6.63
C GLY A 598 8.29 -6.43 -7.48
N ILE A 599 9.37 -5.71 -7.22
CA ILE A 599 9.86 -4.63 -8.09
C ILE A 599 10.88 -5.21 -9.05
N ASN A 600 10.78 -4.89 -10.34
CA ASN A 600 11.78 -5.30 -11.32
C ASN A 600 13.08 -4.49 -11.14
N GLU A 601 14.11 -5.10 -10.57
CA GLU A 601 15.43 -4.47 -10.42
C GLU A 601 16.15 -4.28 -11.76
N ASN A 602 15.79 -5.06 -12.77
CA ASN A 602 16.37 -5.00 -14.12
C ASN A 602 15.46 -4.25 -15.09
N ALA A 603 14.71 -3.25 -14.60
CA ALA A 603 13.78 -2.48 -15.42
C ALA A 603 14.48 -1.86 -16.64
N ASP A 604 13.84 -2.00 -17.81
CA ASP A 604 14.34 -1.50 -19.08
C ASP A 604 13.67 -0.17 -19.51
N PRO A 605 14.18 0.53 -20.54
CA PRO A 605 13.58 1.78 -21.01
C PRO A 605 12.14 1.65 -21.54
N ASP A 606 11.71 0.50 -22.05
CA ASP A 606 10.35 0.30 -22.55
C ASP A 606 9.35 0.11 -21.41
N GLU A 607 9.75 -0.56 -20.33
CA GLU A 607 9.03 -0.60 -19.06
C GLU A 607 8.90 0.81 -18.47
N ALA A 608 9.97 1.60 -18.49
CA ALA A 608 9.93 2.99 -18.04
C ALA A 608 8.92 3.83 -18.84
N ARG A 609 8.87 3.67 -20.17
CA ARG A 609 7.89 4.36 -21.02
C ARG A 609 6.46 4.02 -20.64
N ARG A 610 6.13 2.73 -20.49
CA ARG A 610 4.79 2.28 -20.05
C ARG A 610 4.45 2.79 -18.65
N ALA A 611 5.43 2.82 -17.76
CA ALA A 611 5.26 3.36 -16.42
C ALA A 611 4.98 4.87 -16.44
N VAL A 612 5.67 5.65 -17.28
CA VAL A 612 5.40 7.09 -17.49
C VAL A 612 3.97 7.31 -18.00
N GLU A 613 3.56 6.58 -19.04
CA GLU A 613 2.20 6.64 -19.59
C GLU A 613 1.15 6.33 -18.51
N PHE A 614 1.40 5.31 -17.68
CA PHE A 614 0.50 4.91 -16.61
C PHE A 614 0.36 5.96 -15.51
N ILE A 615 1.47 6.49 -14.98
CA ILE A 615 1.41 7.48 -13.89
C ILE A 615 0.86 8.83 -14.36
N TRP A 616 0.98 9.14 -15.66
CA TRP A 616 0.52 10.41 -16.21
C TRP A 616 -0.97 10.42 -16.57
N LYS A 617 -1.57 9.26 -16.82
CA LYS A 617 -2.98 9.08 -17.20
C LYS A 617 -3.99 9.94 -16.42
N PRO A 618 -3.96 10.03 -15.07
CA PRO A 618 -4.92 10.87 -14.34
C PRO A 618 -4.73 12.38 -14.51
N PHE A 619 -3.59 12.80 -15.05
CA PHE A 619 -3.17 14.19 -15.14
C PHE A 619 -3.21 14.75 -16.58
N GLU A 620 -3.49 13.92 -17.59
CA GLU A 620 -3.49 14.29 -19.02
C GLU A 620 -4.32 15.53 -19.34
N LEU A 621 -5.45 15.71 -18.65
CA LEU A 621 -6.39 16.79 -18.92
C LEU A 621 -6.13 18.05 -18.08
N PHE A 622 -5.12 18.06 -17.19
CA PHE A 622 -4.84 19.24 -16.38
C PHE A 622 -4.21 20.36 -17.19
N PRO A 623 -4.61 21.61 -16.95
CA PRO A 623 -4.22 22.74 -17.79
C PRO A 623 -2.89 23.35 -17.31
N PHE A 624 -1.81 22.59 -17.40
CA PHE A 624 -0.47 23.08 -17.02
C PHE A 624 -0.06 24.29 -17.86
N SER A 625 0.53 25.30 -17.23
CA SER A 625 0.99 26.53 -17.89
C SER A 625 2.27 27.05 -17.24
N ASP A 626 3.19 27.56 -18.05
CA ASP A 626 4.45 28.15 -17.59
C ASP A 626 4.38 29.68 -17.48
N GLY A 627 3.17 30.26 -17.63
CA GLY A 627 2.95 31.71 -17.66
C GLY A 627 3.25 32.34 -19.02
N GLY A 628 3.13 33.67 -19.13
CA GLY A 628 3.58 34.44 -20.30
C GLY A 628 2.86 34.18 -21.64
N GLY A 629 1.70 33.51 -21.63
CA GLY A 629 0.99 33.10 -22.85
C GLY A 629 1.46 31.76 -23.44
N ASP A 630 2.34 31.02 -22.76
CA ASP A 630 2.67 29.63 -23.11
C ASP A 630 1.54 28.67 -22.68
N THR A 631 1.01 27.93 -23.64
CA THR A 631 -0.06 26.95 -23.48
C THR A 631 0.43 25.50 -23.35
N ASN A 632 1.72 25.23 -23.53
CA ASN A 632 2.24 23.86 -23.49
C ASN A 632 2.62 23.41 -22.07
N GLY A 633 3.00 24.35 -21.19
CA GLY A 633 3.20 24.09 -19.76
C GLY A 633 4.26 23.04 -19.44
N ARG A 634 5.29 22.91 -20.28
CA ARG A 634 6.27 21.81 -20.24
C ARG A 634 7.12 21.85 -18.97
N VAL A 635 7.48 23.04 -18.48
CA VAL A 635 8.23 23.19 -17.22
C VAL A 635 7.34 22.77 -16.05
N SER A 636 6.08 23.22 -16.01
CA SER A 636 5.11 22.87 -14.96
C SER A 636 4.78 21.38 -14.95
N ARG A 637 4.65 20.76 -16.12
CA ARG A 637 4.54 19.29 -16.24
C ARG A 637 5.79 18.59 -15.71
N GLY A 638 6.98 19.11 -16.02
CA GLY A 638 8.26 18.64 -15.47
C GLY A 638 8.33 18.75 -13.95
N VAL A 639 7.89 19.88 -13.38
CA VAL A 639 7.80 20.09 -11.93
C VAL A 639 6.83 19.11 -11.29
N PHE A 640 5.67 18.89 -11.89
CA PHE A 640 4.68 17.96 -11.38
C PHE A 640 5.14 16.50 -11.44
N LEU A 641 5.78 16.09 -12.54
CA LEU A 641 6.40 14.77 -12.64
C LEU A 641 7.51 14.60 -11.59
N ALA A 642 8.33 15.64 -11.39
CA ALA A 642 9.35 15.64 -10.35
C ALA A 642 8.72 15.49 -8.94
N ALA A 643 7.55 16.09 -8.69
CA ALA A 643 6.82 15.94 -7.44
C ALA A 643 6.38 14.47 -7.22
N LEU A 644 5.79 13.83 -8.24
CA LEU A 644 5.36 12.42 -8.17
C LEU A 644 6.53 11.47 -7.87
N LEU A 645 7.65 11.63 -8.59
CA LEU A 645 8.84 10.80 -8.36
C LEU A 645 9.45 11.09 -6.97
N THR A 646 9.48 12.37 -6.57
CA THR A 646 9.99 12.77 -5.25
C THR A 646 9.15 12.16 -4.13
N ALA A 647 7.81 12.15 -4.23
CA ALA A 647 6.92 11.62 -3.21
C ALA A 647 7.29 10.18 -2.82
N VAL A 648 7.58 9.34 -3.82
CA VAL A 648 7.90 7.92 -3.64
C VAL A 648 9.26 7.68 -2.98
N VAL A 649 10.25 8.56 -3.19
CA VAL A 649 11.61 8.41 -2.64
C VAL A 649 11.98 9.46 -1.60
N ARG A 650 11.02 10.29 -1.17
CA ARG A 650 11.30 11.49 -0.36
C ARG A 650 12.04 11.15 0.93
N LEU A 651 11.63 10.08 1.62
CA LEU A 651 12.22 9.69 2.90
C LEU A 651 13.67 9.17 2.76
N SER A 652 14.08 8.77 1.55
CA SER A 652 15.45 8.36 1.24
C SER A 652 16.33 9.54 0.80
N LEU A 653 15.76 10.72 0.58
CA LEU A 653 16.49 11.93 0.21
C LEU A 653 16.90 12.75 1.44
N ARG A 654 18.16 13.21 1.46
CA ARG A 654 18.68 14.08 2.53
C ARG A 654 17.98 15.44 2.56
N THR A 655 17.80 16.03 1.39
CA THR A 655 17.12 17.32 1.17
C THR A 655 16.35 17.23 -0.15
N ALA A 656 15.26 18.00 -0.27
CA ALA A 656 14.47 18.10 -1.50
C ALA A 656 13.81 19.49 -1.57
N PRO A 657 13.61 20.06 -2.77
CA PRO A 657 12.89 21.32 -2.91
C PRO A 657 11.43 21.16 -2.48
N GLY A 658 10.79 22.28 -2.12
CA GLY A 658 9.33 22.35 -1.99
C GLY A 658 8.67 22.45 -3.36
N PHE A 659 7.37 22.15 -3.41
CA PHE A 659 6.58 22.26 -4.65
C PHE A 659 5.38 23.16 -4.41
N LEU A 660 5.22 24.18 -5.24
CA LEU A 660 4.08 25.08 -5.24
C LEU A 660 3.21 24.80 -6.47
N ILE A 661 1.94 24.49 -6.25
CA ILE A 661 0.93 24.43 -7.31
C ILE A 661 0.13 25.74 -7.28
N ASP A 662 0.25 26.54 -8.33
CA ASP A 662 -0.37 27.85 -8.41
C ASP A 662 -1.29 27.99 -9.62
N ALA A 663 -2.27 28.90 -9.49
CA ALA A 663 -3.23 29.19 -10.55
C ALA A 663 -3.87 30.56 -10.30
N ALA A 664 -4.31 31.22 -11.38
CA ALA A 664 -4.95 32.53 -11.31
C ALA A 664 -6.30 32.51 -10.59
N ALA A 665 -7.07 31.43 -10.76
CA ALA A 665 -8.43 31.31 -10.24
C ALA A 665 -8.55 30.20 -9.17
N ALA A 666 -9.50 30.41 -8.25
CA ALA A 666 -9.96 29.36 -7.36
C ALA A 666 -10.68 28.25 -8.16
N GLY A 667 -10.61 27.01 -7.68
CA GLY A 667 -11.27 25.88 -8.33
C GLY A 667 -10.57 25.31 -9.57
N SER A 668 -9.33 25.71 -9.86
CA SER A 668 -8.53 25.14 -10.96
C SER A 668 -7.91 23.76 -10.70
N GLY A 669 -8.21 23.12 -9.55
CA GLY A 669 -7.70 21.79 -9.20
C GLY A 669 -6.35 21.75 -8.46
N LYS A 670 -5.86 22.87 -7.91
CA LYS A 670 -4.56 22.95 -7.21
C LYS A 670 -4.44 21.98 -6.03
N THR A 671 -5.38 22.06 -5.09
CA THR A 671 -5.44 21.17 -3.92
C THR A 671 -5.66 19.73 -4.34
N LEU A 672 -6.44 19.48 -5.40
CA LEU A 672 -6.64 18.14 -5.95
C LEU A 672 -5.32 17.52 -6.44
N LEU A 673 -4.51 18.25 -7.22
CA LEU A 673 -3.20 17.78 -7.65
C LEU A 673 -2.24 17.54 -6.48
N ALA A 674 -2.23 18.44 -5.50
CA ALA A 674 -1.41 18.27 -4.31
C ALA A 674 -1.80 17.00 -3.54
N LEU A 675 -3.10 16.74 -3.37
CA LEU A 675 -3.61 15.52 -2.73
C LEU A 675 -3.29 14.25 -3.55
N CYS A 676 -3.25 14.32 -4.87
CA CYS A 676 -2.83 13.18 -5.69
C CYS A 676 -1.37 12.80 -5.42
N VAL A 677 -0.47 13.80 -5.33
CA VAL A 677 0.93 13.56 -4.97
C VAL A 677 1.05 12.98 -3.55
N VAL A 678 0.28 13.52 -2.59
CA VAL A 678 0.26 12.99 -1.22
C VAL A 678 -0.23 11.55 -1.17
N ALA A 679 -1.26 11.20 -1.95
CA ALA A 679 -1.83 9.85 -1.97
C ALA A 679 -0.80 8.78 -2.37
N LEU A 680 0.21 9.14 -3.18
CA LEU A 680 1.32 8.22 -3.47
C LEU A 680 2.21 8.01 -2.24
N GLN A 681 2.42 9.05 -1.42
CA GLN A 681 3.36 9.01 -0.30
C GLN A 681 2.82 8.27 0.93
N ALA A 682 1.51 8.32 1.19
CA ALA A 682 0.87 7.65 2.32
C ALA A 682 -0.58 7.25 2.00
N ALA A 683 -1.04 6.14 2.58
CA ALA A 683 -2.44 5.70 2.45
C ALA A 683 -3.43 6.59 3.24
N ASP A 684 -2.97 7.15 4.36
CA ASP A 684 -3.78 8.03 5.22
C ASP A 684 -3.91 9.44 4.64
N GLU A 685 -5.00 10.14 4.96
CA GLU A 685 -5.19 11.53 4.52
C GLU A 685 -4.16 12.48 5.17
N PRO A 686 -3.59 13.44 4.43
CA PRO A 686 -2.64 14.38 5.00
C PRO A 686 -3.28 15.26 6.06
N SER A 687 -2.46 15.65 7.03
CA SER A 687 -2.75 16.86 7.79
C SER A 687 -2.62 18.09 6.90
N VAL A 688 -3.75 18.69 6.52
CA VAL A 688 -3.78 19.96 5.78
C VAL A 688 -3.57 21.12 6.77
N LEU A 689 -2.61 21.99 6.46
CA LEU A 689 -2.39 23.24 7.19
C LEU A 689 -2.90 24.39 6.34
N GLY A 690 -3.99 25.02 6.77
CA GLY A 690 -4.41 26.29 6.20
C GLY A 690 -3.41 27.38 6.58
N VAL A 691 -2.75 27.97 5.60
CA VAL A 691 -1.89 29.13 5.86
C VAL A 691 -2.75 30.38 5.82
N VAL A 692 -2.85 31.08 6.94
CA VAL A 692 -3.52 32.39 7.01
C VAL A 692 -2.49 33.49 6.76
N GLU A 693 -2.89 34.53 6.03
CA GLU A 693 -2.07 35.73 5.84
C GLU A 693 -1.67 36.34 7.19
N GLY A 694 -0.38 36.61 7.39
CA GLY A 694 0.15 37.15 8.64
C GLY A 694 0.58 36.12 9.69
N ILE A 695 0.61 34.82 9.36
CA ILE A 695 1.18 33.80 10.25
C ILE A 695 2.62 34.18 10.65
N SER A 696 2.93 34.10 11.94
CA SER A 696 4.25 34.50 12.43
C SER A 696 5.31 33.45 12.10
N GLU A 697 6.55 33.89 11.91
CA GLU A 697 7.69 33.00 11.66
C GLU A 697 7.89 31.98 12.79
N GLU A 698 7.63 32.38 14.04
CA GLU A 698 7.68 31.48 15.20
C GLU A 698 6.61 30.39 15.16
N GLU A 699 5.44 30.70 14.63
CA GLU A 699 4.34 29.75 14.49
C GLU A 699 4.62 28.75 13.38
N ILE A 700 5.14 29.20 12.24
CA ILE A 700 5.64 28.31 11.17
C ILE A 700 6.69 27.35 11.74
N ALA A 701 7.69 27.86 12.46
CA ALA A 701 8.74 27.04 13.05
C ALA A 701 8.21 25.96 14.02
N LYS A 702 7.21 26.30 14.84
CA LYS A 702 6.55 25.35 15.76
C LYS A 702 5.80 24.25 15.01
N VAL A 703 5.07 24.61 13.96
CA VAL A 703 4.28 23.66 13.14
C VAL A 703 5.22 22.70 12.39
N LEU A 704 6.27 23.22 11.75
CA LEU A 704 7.28 22.42 11.06
C LEU A 704 7.92 21.39 12.00
N PHE A 705 8.35 21.85 13.18
CA PHE A 705 8.97 20.98 14.18
C PHE A 705 8.00 19.91 14.70
N ALA A 706 6.77 20.28 15.06
CA ALA A 706 5.78 19.35 15.59
C ALA A 706 5.46 18.22 14.59
N LYS A 707 5.30 18.55 13.31
CA LYS A 707 5.02 17.55 12.26
C LYS A 707 6.22 16.66 11.95
N ALA A 708 7.43 17.23 11.93
CA ALA A 708 8.64 16.44 11.76
C ALA A 708 8.90 15.50 12.95
N LEU A 709 8.55 15.92 14.17
CA LEU A 709 8.66 15.09 15.38
C LEU A 709 7.82 13.81 15.28
N THR A 710 6.58 13.92 14.79
CA THR A 710 5.68 12.78 14.56
C THR A 710 5.97 12.01 13.27
N GLY A 711 7.01 12.40 12.52
CA GLY A 711 7.40 11.75 11.26
C GLY A 711 6.36 11.88 10.14
N ALA A 712 5.64 13.01 10.09
CA ALA A 712 4.66 13.24 9.03
C ALA A 712 5.33 13.17 7.64
N PRO A 713 4.80 12.37 6.69
CA PRO A 713 5.42 12.19 5.38
C PRO A 713 5.33 13.46 4.52
N THR A 714 4.24 14.21 4.65
CA THR A 714 3.97 15.44 3.89
C THR A 714 3.57 16.59 4.81
N LEU A 715 4.00 17.80 4.43
CA LEU A 715 3.54 19.09 4.93
C LEU A 715 2.81 19.80 3.79
N LEU A 716 1.48 19.86 3.85
CA LEU A 716 0.66 20.56 2.87
C LEU A 716 0.21 21.91 3.42
N LEU A 717 0.79 22.98 2.87
CA LEU A 717 0.43 24.37 3.14
C LEU A 717 -0.60 24.81 2.08
N ASP A 718 -1.88 24.69 2.41
CA ASP A 718 -2.96 24.95 1.46
C ASP A 718 -3.40 26.42 1.48
N ASN A 719 -3.73 26.93 0.29
CA ASN A 719 -4.26 28.27 0.06
C ASN A 719 -3.37 29.42 0.55
N VAL A 720 -2.08 29.37 0.22
CA VAL A 720 -1.15 30.48 0.41
C VAL A 720 -1.61 31.69 -0.42
N THR A 721 -1.80 32.83 0.24
CA THR A 721 -2.18 34.11 -0.36
C THR A 721 -1.14 35.19 -0.09
N GLY A 722 -1.07 36.20 -0.96
CA GLY A 722 -0.18 37.35 -0.77
C GLY A 722 1.31 37.00 -0.88
N SER A 723 2.14 37.71 -0.12
CA SER A 723 3.59 37.51 -0.09
C SER A 723 3.99 36.51 0.99
N PHE A 724 4.63 35.40 0.61
CA PHE A 724 5.09 34.37 1.53
C PHE A 724 6.63 34.32 1.60
N LYS A 725 7.16 34.56 2.80
CA LYS A 725 8.58 34.51 3.14
C LYS A 725 8.74 33.79 4.47
N SER A 726 9.63 32.78 4.55
CA SER A 726 9.94 32.11 5.81
C SER A 726 11.37 31.59 5.83
N ALA A 727 12.16 32.03 6.81
CA ALA A 727 13.52 31.56 7.04
C ALA A 727 13.54 30.17 7.68
N ALA A 728 12.56 29.86 8.54
CA ALA A 728 12.32 28.55 9.14
C ALA A 728 12.09 27.49 8.05
N LEU A 729 11.23 27.79 7.07
CA LEU A 729 11.02 26.90 5.92
C LEU A 729 12.28 26.76 5.05
N CYS A 730 13.03 27.85 4.83
CA CYS A 730 14.32 27.78 4.11
C CYS A 730 15.28 26.81 4.81
N GLY A 731 15.43 26.92 6.13
CA GLY A 731 16.26 26.04 6.94
C GLY A 731 15.78 24.59 6.88
N PHE A 732 14.47 24.37 7.02
CA PHE A 732 13.84 23.05 6.97
C PHE A 732 14.08 22.32 5.64
N LEU A 733 13.92 23.01 4.50
CA LEU A 733 14.13 22.40 3.18
C LEU A 733 15.58 21.97 2.94
N THR A 734 16.55 22.63 3.59
CA THR A 734 17.95 22.62 3.14
C THR A 734 18.93 22.06 4.13
N SER A 735 18.44 21.74 5.33
CA SER A 735 19.16 21.01 6.36
C SER A 735 18.60 19.60 6.43
N ARG A 736 19.44 18.61 6.79
CA ARG A 736 18.98 17.22 6.97
C ARG A 736 18.20 17.02 8.27
N VAL A 737 18.48 17.88 9.25
CA VAL A 737 17.86 17.87 10.57
C VAL A 737 17.39 19.27 10.93
N TYR A 738 16.37 19.34 11.76
CA TYR A 738 15.78 20.56 12.28
C TYR A 738 15.69 20.46 13.80
N GLU A 739 16.22 21.46 14.49
CA GLU A 739 16.23 21.50 15.94
C GLU A 739 15.12 22.42 16.46
N GLY A 740 14.41 21.98 17.49
CA GLY A 740 13.33 22.75 18.10
C GLY A 740 13.05 22.33 19.53
N ARG A 741 12.32 23.20 20.24
CA ARG A 741 11.87 22.92 21.61
C ARG A 741 10.57 22.14 21.59
N VAL A 742 10.51 21.06 22.37
CA VAL A 742 9.28 20.28 22.57
C VAL A 742 8.27 21.13 23.34
N LEU A 743 7.09 21.35 22.76
CA LEU A 743 6.02 22.14 23.37
C LEU A 743 5.56 21.48 24.68
N GLY A 744 5.43 22.28 25.74
CA GLY A 744 5.07 21.78 27.07
C GLY A 744 6.23 21.14 27.85
N ALA A 745 7.44 21.08 27.29
CA ALA A 745 8.64 20.58 27.95
C ALA A 745 9.82 21.57 27.87
N SER A 746 10.81 21.40 28.76
CA SER A 746 12.08 22.14 28.73
C SER A 746 13.19 21.35 28.03
N ALA A 747 12.83 20.58 27.00
CA ALA A 747 13.74 19.73 26.25
C ALA A 747 13.84 20.20 24.78
N MET A 748 15.04 20.09 24.21
CA MET A 748 15.30 20.27 22.78
C MET A 748 15.30 18.90 22.10
N ALA A 749 14.82 18.82 20.86
CA ALA A 749 14.93 17.62 20.04
C ALA A 749 15.45 18.00 18.64
N THR A 750 16.19 17.08 18.02
CA THR A 750 16.72 17.24 16.67
C THR A 750 16.04 16.23 15.76
N VAL A 751 15.19 16.67 14.84
CA VAL A 751 14.34 15.77 14.03
C VAL A 751 14.75 15.78 12.56
N PRO A 752 14.62 14.65 11.83
CA PRO A 752 14.81 14.63 10.38
C PRO A 752 13.82 15.55 9.64
N THR A 753 14.29 16.19 8.57
CA THR A 753 13.49 17.08 7.70
C THR A 753 12.99 16.38 6.44
N ASN A 754 12.95 15.05 6.45
CA ASN A 754 12.65 14.20 5.30
C ASN A 754 11.16 14.18 4.89
N ALA A 755 10.36 15.16 5.33
CA ALA A 755 9.00 15.38 4.87
C ALA A 755 8.98 16.09 3.51
N MET A 756 7.99 15.77 2.68
CA MET A 756 7.70 16.49 1.43
C MET A 756 6.97 17.79 1.77
N VAL A 757 7.39 18.92 1.19
CA VAL A 757 6.71 20.21 1.36
C VAL A 757 5.92 20.54 0.11
N MET A 758 4.61 20.62 0.25
CA MET A 758 3.66 20.98 -0.79
C MET A 758 2.98 22.29 -0.41
N LEU A 759 2.87 23.22 -1.36
CA LEU A 759 2.15 24.47 -1.23
C LEU A 759 1.10 24.57 -2.33
N THR A 760 -0.04 25.16 -2.02
CA THR A 760 -1.00 25.59 -3.03
C THR A 760 -1.30 27.07 -2.83
N GLY A 761 -1.63 27.80 -3.89
CA GLY A 761 -2.00 29.20 -3.73
C GLY A 761 -2.63 29.83 -4.96
N ASN A 762 -3.29 30.97 -4.76
CA ASN A 762 -3.81 31.80 -5.85
C ASN A 762 -2.78 32.88 -6.16
N HIS A 763 -1.89 32.63 -7.12
CA HIS A 763 -0.74 33.48 -7.46
C HIS A 763 0.03 34.03 -6.23
N PRO A 764 0.52 33.15 -5.33
CA PRO A 764 1.29 33.63 -4.19
C PRO A 764 2.63 34.21 -4.68
N VAL A 765 3.04 35.30 -4.05
CA VAL A 765 4.34 35.91 -4.28
C VAL A 765 5.34 35.27 -3.32
N ILE A 766 6.11 34.31 -3.82
CA ILE A 766 7.21 33.72 -3.06
C ILE A 766 8.37 34.71 -3.03
N GLY A 767 8.88 35.00 -1.84
CA GLY A 767 9.88 36.03 -1.66
C GLY A 767 11.22 35.52 -1.15
N GLY A 768 12.28 36.23 -1.51
CA GLY A 768 13.63 36.01 -0.98
C GLY A 768 14.22 34.65 -1.36
N ASP A 769 14.83 33.98 -0.38
CA ASP A 769 15.60 32.75 -0.61
C ASP A 769 14.73 31.52 -0.95
N LEU A 770 13.41 31.60 -0.74
CA LEU A 770 12.47 30.54 -1.11
C LEU A 770 12.33 30.38 -2.64
N ASN A 771 12.61 31.42 -3.43
CA ASN A 771 12.47 31.37 -4.90
C ASN A 771 13.38 30.35 -5.59
N ARG A 772 14.50 29.98 -4.97
CA ARG A 772 15.40 28.90 -5.45
C ARG A 772 15.24 27.58 -4.69
N ARG A 773 14.21 27.47 -3.86
CA ARG A 773 13.96 26.32 -2.98
C ARG A 773 12.57 25.71 -3.16
N ILE A 774 11.68 26.42 -3.84
CA ILE A 774 10.33 25.97 -4.18
C ILE A 774 10.18 25.97 -5.70
N LEU A 775 9.89 24.80 -6.27
CA LEU A 775 9.58 24.64 -7.69
C LEU A 775 8.12 25.01 -7.92
N ARG A 776 7.84 25.74 -9.00
CA ARG A 776 6.50 26.28 -9.30
C ARG A 776 5.84 25.51 -10.45
N CYS A 777 4.61 25.08 -10.22
CA CYS A 777 3.77 24.38 -11.18
C CYS A 777 2.50 25.19 -11.43
N GLY A 778 2.45 25.89 -12.56
CA GLY A 778 1.34 26.76 -12.93
C GLY A 778 0.19 26.01 -13.60
N LEU A 779 -1.03 26.47 -13.33
CA LEU A 779 -2.26 26.02 -13.98
C LEU A 779 -3.04 27.21 -14.56
N ASP A 780 -3.45 27.11 -15.82
CA ASP A 780 -4.33 28.07 -16.49
C ASP A 780 -5.42 27.38 -17.30
N ALA A 781 -6.63 27.32 -16.74
CA ALA A 781 -7.78 26.69 -17.40
C ALA A 781 -8.34 27.50 -18.59
N GLN A 782 -7.86 28.73 -18.84
CA GLN A 782 -8.29 29.62 -19.92
C GLN A 782 -9.81 29.80 -20.04
N MET A 783 -10.51 29.82 -18.89
CA MET A 783 -11.96 29.95 -18.84
C MET A 783 -12.44 30.61 -17.54
N GLU A 784 -13.59 31.28 -17.59
CA GLU A 784 -14.15 32.04 -16.46
C GLU A 784 -14.58 31.16 -15.27
N THR A 785 -15.01 29.91 -15.52
CA THR A 785 -15.48 29.00 -14.46
C THR A 785 -14.73 27.66 -14.45
N PRO A 786 -13.46 27.62 -14.00
CA PRO A 786 -12.65 26.39 -13.97
C PRO A 786 -13.27 25.25 -13.13
N HIS A 787 -13.99 25.59 -12.07
CA HIS A 787 -14.64 24.62 -11.17
C HIS A 787 -15.78 23.80 -11.81
N LYS A 788 -16.30 24.21 -12.98
CA LYS A 788 -17.35 23.47 -13.70
C LYS A 788 -16.80 22.38 -14.64
N ARG A 789 -15.48 22.21 -14.72
CA ARG A 789 -14.86 21.20 -15.56
C ARG A 789 -15.19 19.80 -15.03
N ALA A 790 -15.79 18.98 -15.87
CA ALA A 790 -15.99 17.57 -15.59
C ALA A 790 -14.82 16.77 -16.19
N PHE A 791 -14.13 15.99 -15.35
CA PHE A 791 -13.18 15.00 -15.80
C PHE A 791 -13.89 13.65 -15.90
N LYS A 792 -13.58 12.87 -16.95
CA LYS A 792 -14.12 11.50 -17.09
C LYS A 792 -13.59 10.54 -16.01
N LEU A 793 -12.43 10.87 -15.46
CA LEU A 793 -11.72 10.13 -14.43
C LEU A 793 -11.60 11.05 -13.21
N ASP A 794 -11.91 10.55 -12.01
CA ASP A 794 -11.53 11.21 -10.76
C ASP A 794 -10.04 10.94 -10.50
N PRO A 795 -9.16 11.95 -10.58
CA PRO A 795 -7.72 11.76 -10.44
C PRO A 795 -7.31 11.23 -9.07
N LEU A 796 -7.97 11.70 -8.00
CA LEU A 796 -7.63 11.32 -6.63
C LEU A 796 -8.12 9.90 -6.33
N ALA A 797 -9.33 9.55 -6.76
CA ALA A 797 -9.82 8.19 -6.66
C ALA A 797 -8.91 7.22 -7.42
N PHE A 798 -8.50 7.57 -8.65
CA PHE A 798 -7.56 6.77 -9.42
C PHE A 798 -6.22 6.58 -8.70
N CYS A 799 -5.64 7.66 -8.15
CA CYS A 799 -4.39 7.59 -7.39
C CYS A 799 -4.51 6.72 -6.14
N ARG A 800 -5.65 6.76 -5.43
CA ARG A 800 -5.89 5.95 -4.23
C ARG A 800 -6.11 4.47 -4.58
N GLU A 801 -6.92 4.18 -5.59
CA GLU A 801 -7.22 2.82 -6.04
C GLU A 801 -6.01 2.11 -6.63
N ASN A 802 -5.15 2.85 -7.35
CA ASN A 802 -3.97 2.32 -8.04
C ASN A 802 -2.65 2.69 -7.33
N ARG A 803 -2.72 3.11 -6.06
CA ARG A 803 -1.60 3.71 -5.32
C ARG A 803 -0.31 2.92 -5.42
N LEU A 804 -0.35 1.64 -5.03
CA LEU A 804 0.85 0.80 -5.00
C LEU A 804 1.39 0.54 -6.41
N ASP A 805 0.51 0.41 -7.41
CA ASP A 805 0.92 0.23 -8.80
C ASP A 805 1.57 1.52 -9.35
N MET A 806 1.06 2.70 -8.98
CA MET A 806 1.69 3.99 -9.31
C MET A 806 3.04 4.15 -8.61
N VAL A 807 3.16 3.74 -7.35
CA VAL A 807 4.45 3.70 -6.64
C VAL A 807 5.43 2.79 -7.37
N ARG A 808 5.03 1.56 -7.74
CA ARG A 808 5.87 0.64 -8.51
C ARG A 808 6.27 1.23 -9.86
N ALA A 809 5.36 1.90 -10.56
CA ALA A 809 5.66 2.58 -11.82
C ALA A 809 6.70 3.70 -11.63
N CYS A 810 6.56 4.55 -10.60
CA CYS A 810 7.59 5.56 -10.26
C CYS A 810 8.96 4.92 -9.96
N LEU A 811 8.99 3.83 -9.19
CA LEU A 811 10.23 3.10 -8.89
C LEU A 811 10.83 2.46 -10.15
N THR A 812 10.00 1.93 -11.05
CA THR A 812 10.40 1.36 -12.34
C THR A 812 11.06 2.42 -13.21
N ILE A 813 10.50 3.64 -13.27
CA ILE A 813 11.08 4.77 -14.01
C ILE A 813 12.47 5.12 -13.47
N LEU A 814 12.60 5.25 -12.13
CA LEU A 814 13.87 5.58 -11.51
C LEU A 814 14.91 4.48 -11.67
N MET A 815 14.49 3.21 -11.59
CA MET A 815 15.38 2.06 -11.76
C MET A 815 15.83 1.91 -13.22
N ALA A 816 14.95 2.10 -14.20
CA ALA A 816 15.34 2.09 -15.60
C ALA A 816 16.30 3.23 -15.95
N TRP A 817 16.10 4.44 -15.40
CA TRP A 817 17.06 5.54 -15.54
C TRP A 817 18.42 5.19 -14.91
N HIS A 818 18.40 4.54 -13.75
CA HIS A 818 19.60 4.05 -13.08
C HIS A 818 20.35 3.03 -13.94
N ASN A 819 19.64 2.02 -14.46
CA ASN A 819 20.17 0.95 -15.30
C ASN A 819 20.67 1.47 -16.66
N ALA A 820 20.11 2.58 -17.15
CA ALA A 820 20.61 3.30 -18.33
C ALA A 820 21.95 4.05 -18.08
N GLY A 821 22.56 3.89 -16.90
CA GLY A 821 23.84 4.51 -16.55
C GLY A 821 23.72 5.93 -16.00
N ARG A 822 22.54 6.32 -15.49
CA ARG A 822 22.27 7.63 -14.89
C ARG A 822 22.66 8.81 -15.81
N PRO A 823 22.12 8.87 -17.03
CA PRO A 823 22.45 9.92 -17.99
C PRO A 823 22.22 11.31 -17.39
N LYS A 824 23.21 12.19 -17.54
CA LYS A 824 23.16 13.60 -17.12
C LYS A 824 23.13 14.51 -18.33
N TYR A 825 22.18 15.44 -18.35
CA TYR A 825 21.97 16.38 -19.46
C TYR A 825 22.28 17.84 -19.10
N THR A 826 22.41 18.14 -17.80
CA THR A 826 22.79 19.46 -17.29
C THR A 826 23.95 19.32 -16.30
N SER A 827 24.84 20.32 -16.28
CA SER A 827 26.01 20.35 -15.40
C SER A 827 25.77 21.14 -14.11
N ASP A 828 24.78 22.02 -14.09
CA ASP A 828 24.38 22.77 -12.92
C ASP A 828 23.52 21.93 -11.98
N ARG A 829 23.48 22.34 -10.71
CA ARG A 829 22.69 21.68 -9.66
C ARG A 829 21.88 22.72 -8.91
N ALA A 830 20.68 22.35 -8.49
CA ALA A 830 19.93 23.16 -7.53
C ALA A 830 20.67 23.11 -6.19
N ALA A 831 21.28 24.24 -5.81
CA ALA A 831 22.11 24.34 -4.61
C ALA A 831 21.33 23.92 -3.35
N SER A 832 21.96 23.12 -2.50
CA SER A 832 21.34 22.46 -1.33
C SER A 832 20.45 21.25 -1.64
N PHE A 833 20.27 20.89 -2.91
CA PHE A 833 19.47 19.76 -3.38
C PHE A 833 20.24 18.89 -4.39
N GLU A 834 21.51 18.63 -4.12
CA GLU A 834 22.42 17.97 -5.07
C GLU A 834 21.99 16.54 -5.38
N ASP A 835 21.61 15.77 -4.34
CA ASP A 835 21.15 14.38 -4.51
C ASP A 835 19.86 14.31 -5.33
N TRP A 836 18.91 15.23 -5.08
CA TRP A 836 17.67 15.36 -5.85
C TRP A 836 17.93 15.82 -7.29
N SER A 837 18.85 16.78 -7.47
CA SER A 837 19.21 17.31 -8.79
C SER A 837 19.89 16.25 -9.66
N ASP A 838 20.76 15.43 -9.08
CA ASP A 838 21.49 14.38 -9.79
C ASP A 838 20.62 13.17 -10.13
N THR A 839 19.42 13.04 -9.52
CA THR A 839 18.56 11.86 -9.64
C THR A 839 17.21 12.25 -10.26
N ILE A 840 16.31 12.87 -9.49
CA ILE A 840 14.96 13.22 -9.91
C ILE A 840 14.97 14.20 -11.10
N ARG A 841 15.70 15.33 -11.00
CA ARG A 841 15.77 16.32 -12.09
C ARG A 841 16.33 15.70 -13.36
N GLN A 842 17.45 14.97 -13.28
CA GLN A 842 18.03 14.31 -14.46
C GLN A 842 17.10 13.25 -15.06
N CYS A 843 16.35 12.52 -14.23
CA CYS A 843 15.36 11.55 -14.70
C CYS A 843 14.21 12.21 -15.45
N VAL A 844 13.67 13.34 -14.95
CA VAL A 844 12.64 14.12 -15.66
C VAL A 844 13.17 14.65 -17.00
N ILE A 845 14.39 15.19 -17.03
CA ILE A 845 15.01 15.65 -18.28
C ILE A 845 15.21 14.47 -19.25
N TRP A 846 15.63 13.30 -18.75
CA TRP A 846 15.77 12.10 -19.55
C TRP A 846 14.46 11.67 -20.21
N ILE A 847 13.35 11.67 -19.46
CA ILE A 847 12.01 11.37 -19.98
C ILE A 847 11.61 12.35 -21.10
N GLY A 848 11.82 13.66 -20.89
CA GLY A 848 11.57 14.68 -21.91
C GLY A 848 12.44 14.50 -23.17
N ARG A 849 13.74 14.21 -22.98
CA ARG A 849 14.68 13.94 -24.10
C ARG A 849 14.34 12.68 -24.88
N LYS A 850 13.75 11.68 -24.23
CA LYS A 850 13.25 10.46 -24.88
C LYS A 850 11.91 10.67 -25.60
N GLY A 851 11.22 11.78 -25.33
CA GLY A 851 9.92 12.09 -25.93
C GLY A 851 8.78 11.22 -25.40
N TRP A 852 8.95 10.59 -24.23
CA TRP A 852 7.89 9.78 -23.62
C TRP A 852 6.80 10.64 -22.96
N LEU A 853 7.17 11.84 -22.54
CA LEU A 853 6.24 12.86 -22.06
C LEU A 853 6.76 14.24 -22.47
N ASP A 854 5.84 15.13 -22.81
CA ASP A 854 6.15 16.52 -23.18
C ASP A 854 6.41 17.36 -21.93
N VAL A 855 7.64 17.24 -21.41
CA VAL A 855 8.18 17.92 -20.21
C VAL A 855 9.53 18.57 -20.49
N ASP A 856 9.85 19.60 -19.72
CA ASP A 856 11.16 20.27 -19.72
C ASP A 856 11.81 20.22 -18.31
N ASP A 857 13.00 20.81 -18.16
CA ASP A 857 13.73 20.85 -16.89
C ASP A 857 12.92 21.58 -15.79
N PRO A 858 12.56 20.91 -14.69
CA PRO A 858 11.77 21.51 -13.62
C PRO A 858 12.45 22.72 -12.97
N CYS A 859 13.79 22.78 -12.95
CA CYS A 859 14.51 23.88 -12.32
C CYS A 859 14.41 25.21 -13.07
N LEU A 860 13.96 25.22 -14.33
CA LEU A 860 13.64 26.46 -15.05
C LEU A 860 12.51 27.24 -14.36
N SER A 861 11.68 26.58 -13.54
CA SER A 861 10.64 27.25 -12.75
C SER A 861 11.20 28.20 -11.67
N PHE A 862 12.48 28.07 -11.29
CA PHE A 862 13.11 29.02 -10.36
C PHE A 862 13.27 30.41 -11.00
N ASP A 863 13.59 30.47 -12.29
CA ASP A 863 13.82 31.74 -13.00
C ASP A 863 12.54 32.58 -13.03
N ALA A 864 11.40 31.96 -13.34
CA ALA A 864 10.08 32.60 -13.26
C ALA A 864 9.73 33.08 -11.84
N GLY A 865 10.20 32.39 -10.80
CA GLY A 865 10.06 32.83 -9.40
C GLY A 865 10.88 34.09 -9.09
N PHE A 866 12.10 34.19 -9.63
CA PHE A 866 12.96 35.37 -9.47
C PHE A 866 12.44 36.58 -10.24
N GLU A 867 11.89 36.40 -11.44
CA GLU A 867 11.25 37.47 -12.22
C GLU A 867 9.99 38.01 -11.53
N ALA A 868 9.28 37.17 -10.79
CA ALA A 868 8.10 37.57 -10.01
C ALA A 868 8.43 38.17 -8.63
N ASP A 869 9.70 38.17 -8.20
CA ASP A 869 10.11 38.66 -6.87
C ASP A 869 10.03 40.20 -6.79
N PRO A 870 9.17 40.79 -5.94
CA PRO A 870 9.01 42.23 -5.83
C PRO A 870 10.30 42.94 -5.43
N ASP A 871 11.16 42.31 -4.63
CA ASP A 871 12.45 42.90 -4.23
C ASP A 871 13.42 42.99 -5.43
N THR A 872 13.32 42.07 -6.37
CA THR A 872 14.13 42.04 -7.60
C THR A 872 13.62 43.09 -8.59
N ASN A 873 12.30 43.17 -8.78
CA ASN A 873 11.67 44.15 -9.67
C ASN A 873 11.90 45.59 -9.20
N LYS A 874 11.73 45.87 -7.90
CA LYS A 874 12.04 47.18 -7.30
C LYS A 874 13.51 47.58 -7.47
N LEU A 875 14.42 46.62 -7.38
CA LEU A 875 15.85 46.86 -7.59
C LEU A 875 16.17 47.12 -9.06
N GLY A 876 15.59 46.35 -9.99
CA GLY A 876 15.71 46.59 -11.43
C GLY A 876 15.23 47.99 -11.82
N ALA A 877 14.01 48.34 -11.41
CA ALA A 877 13.40 49.66 -11.65
C ALA A 877 14.26 50.80 -11.08
N LEU A 878 14.74 50.67 -9.83
CA LEU A 878 15.62 51.69 -9.25
C LEU A 878 16.98 51.77 -9.97
N LEU A 879 17.59 50.64 -10.34
CA LEU A 879 18.86 50.65 -11.08
C LEU A 879 18.72 51.31 -12.45
N GLU A 880 17.60 51.05 -13.14
CA GLU A 880 17.26 51.66 -14.42
C GLU A 880 17.05 53.17 -14.29
N ALA A 881 16.13 53.59 -13.41
CA ALA A 881 15.82 54.98 -13.19
C ALA A 881 17.05 55.77 -12.68
N TRP A 882 17.86 55.17 -11.80
CA TRP A 882 19.09 55.77 -11.32
C TRP A 882 20.14 55.91 -12.42
N GLN A 883 20.30 54.90 -13.27
CA GLN A 883 21.24 54.96 -14.40
C GLN A 883 20.79 55.97 -15.45
N ALA A 884 19.49 56.05 -15.74
CA ALA A 884 18.92 57.04 -16.65
C ALA A 884 19.13 58.49 -16.13
N THR A 885 18.96 58.70 -14.82
CA THR A 885 19.08 60.02 -14.19
C THR A 885 20.53 60.47 -14.01
N PHE A 886 21.40 59.57 -13.54
CA PHE A 886 22.73 59.93 -13.05
C PHE A 886 23.88 59.33 -13.87
N GLY A 887 23.59 58.46 -14.84
CA GLY A 887 24.60 57.76 -15.62
C GLY A 887 25.59 56.98 -14.75
N ARG A 888 26.89 57.21 -14.98
CA ARG A 888 27.99 56.61 -14.19
C ARG A 888 28.45 57.49 -13.02
N SER A 889 27.79 58.62 -12.78
CA SER A 889 28.19 59.53 -11.71
C SER A 889 27.90 58.93 -10.34
N ARG A 890 28.82 59.15 -9.40
CA ARG A 890 28.60 58.79 -8.00
C ARG A 890 27.64 59.79 -7.36
N GLN A 891 26.65 59.28 -6.64
CA GLN A 891 25.61 60.09 -6.02
C GLN A 891 25.52 59.81 -4.53
N GLN A 892 25.26 60.86 -3.77
CA GLN A 892 24.90 60.73 -2.35
C GLN A 892 23.39 60.58 -2.26
N VAL A 893 22.90 59.63 -1.46
CA VAL A 893 21.45 59.42 -1.24
C VAL A 893 20.72 60.71 -0.85
N LYS A 894 21.38 61.60 -0.09
CA LYS A 894 20.84 62.92 0.29
C LYS A 894 20.59 63.84 -0.91
N ALA A 895 21.41 63.76 -1.96
CA ALA A 895 21.31 64.60 -3.15
C ALA A 895 20.06 64.28 -4.01
N LEU A 896 19.44 63.13 -3.77
CA LEU A 896 18.20 62.74 -4.45
C LEU A 896 17.00 63.58 -4.00
N HIS A 897 17.04 64.24 -2.83
CA HIS A 897 15.95 65.13 -2.41
C HIS A 897 15.61 66.17 -3.48
N GLY A 898 16.61 66.81 -4.09
CA GLY A 898 16.37 67.83 -5.13
C GLY A 898 15.78 67.30 -6.44
N HIS A 899 15.78 65.97 -6.64
CA HIS A 899 15.19 65.32 -7.81
C HIS A 899 13.78 64.79 -7.52
N VAL A 900 13.45 64.60 -6.23
CA VAL A 900 12.15 64.13 -5.74
C VAL A 900 11.25 65.33 -5.39
N ASP A 901 11.78 66.36 -4.72
CA ASP A 901 11.06 67.55 -4.22
C ASP A 901 10.58 68.53 -5.34
N GLY A 902 10.52 68.08 -6.59
CA GLY A 902 10.07 68.89 -7.73
C GLY A 902 9.52 68.09 -8.91
N TRP A 903 9.28 66.77 -8.74
CA TRP A 903 8.78 65.88 -9.80
C TRP A 903 9.61 65.93 -11.10
N SER A 904 10.90 66.27 -11.01
CA SER A 904 11.75 66.50 -12.18
C SER A 904 12.19 65.21 -12.86
N ASN A 905 12.01 64.06 -12.22
CA ASN A 905 12.22 62.74 -12.80
C ASN A 905 11.16 61.76 -12.25
N ALA A 906 10.09 61.53 -13.04
CA ALA A 906 8.96 60.70 -12.66
C ALA A 906 9.37 59.24 -12.40
N ASP A 907 10.17 58.65 -13.29
CA ASP A 907 10.60 57.24 -13.17
C ASP A 907 11.43 56.99 -11.90
N LEU A 908 12.31 57.92 -11.51
CA LEU A 908 13.06 57.83 -10.25
C LEU A 908 12.17 58.03 -9.03
N HIS A 909 11.20 58.94 -9.11
CA HIS A 909 10.23 59.15 -8.04
C HIS A 909 9.39 57.90 -7.81
N ASP A 910 8.83 57.32 -8.87
CA ASP A 910 7.97 56.14 -8.82
C ASP A 910 8.72 54.92 -8.29
N ALA A 911 9.97 54.69 -8.75
CA ALA A 911 10.81 53.62 -8.22
C ALA A 911 11.11 53.78 -6.70
N LEU A 912 11.26 55.02 -6.21
CA LEU A 912 11.48 55.30 -4.80
C LEU A 912 10.19 55.18 -3.96
N ASP A 913 9.05 55.56 -4.53
CA ASP A 913 7.74 55.41 -3.89
C ASP A 913 7.38 53.93 -3.73
N GLU A 914 7.62 53.11 -4.77
CA GLU A 914 7.35 51.67 -4.76
C GLU A 914 8.19 50.92 -3.72
N ILE A 915 9.40 51.40 -3.43
CA ILE A 915 10.26 50.88 -2.34
C ILE A 915 9.71 51.27 -0.95
N GLY A 916 8.81 52.26 -0.89
CA GLY A 916 8.24 52.78 0.34
C GLY A 916 9.25 53.62 1.12
N VAL A 917 10.17 54.31 0.43
CA VAL A 917 11.12 55.26 1.06
C VAL A 917 10.65 56.70 0.97
N ILE A 918 9.52 56.98 0.30
CA ILE A 918 8.87 58.28 0.32
C ILE A 918 7.83 58.28 1.45
N GLU A 919 7.96 59.23 2.37
CA GLU A 919 7.05 59.40 3.51
C GLU A 919 6.56 60.85 3.50
N TYR A 920 5.25 61.06 3.39
CA TYR A 920 4.63 62.39 3.29
C TYR A 920 5.23 63.26 2.16
N GLY A 921 5.53 62.65 1.01
CA GLY A 921 6.11 63.34 -0.15
C GLY A 921 7.60 63.69 -0.02
N LYS A 922 8.30 63.20 1.02
CA LYS A 922 9.74 63.44 1.23
C LYS A 922 10.53 62.14 1.27
N LEU A 923 11.75 62.19 0.77
CA LEU A 923 12.65 61.04 0.71
C LEU A 923 13.27 60.71 2.07
N ASN A 924 13.00 59.51 2.59
CA ASN A 924 13.68 58.97 3.77
C ASN A 924 15.08 58.42 3.42
N VAL A 925 16.07 59.32 3.42
CA VAL A 925 17.48 59.04 3.06
C VAL A 925 18.11 57.91 3.87
N ARG A 926 17.72 57.75 5.14
CA ARG A 926 18.27 56.70 6.00
C ARG A 926 17.74 55.33 5.59
N ARG A 927 16.45 55.24 5.28
CA ARG A 927 15.79 54.00 4.84
C ARG A 927 16.31 53.59 3.45
N LEU A 928 16.39 54.53 2.51
CA LEU A 928 16.97 54.28 1.18
C LEU A 928 18.44 53.88 1.25
N GLY A 929 19.24 54.56 2.08
CA GLY A 929 20.66 54.21 2.26
C GLY A 929 20.87 52.78 2.76
N ARG A 930 20.10 52.34 3.77
CA ARG A 930 20.12 50.96 4.25
C ARG A 930 19.62 49.97 3.19
N TRP A 931 18.59 50.34 2.44
CA TRP A 931 18.01 49.49 1.41
C TRP A 931 19.00 49.21 0.28
N ILE A 932 19.72 50.25 -0.20
CA ILE A 932 20.79 50.13 -1.20
C ILE A 932 21.97 49.33 -0.61
N GLU A 933 22.37 49.61 0.62
CA GLU A 933 23.49 48.91 1.27
C GLU A 933 23.27 47.40 1.39
N GLN A 934 22.06 46.97 1.75
CA GLN A 934 21.68 45.56 1.82
C GLN A 934 21.70 44.83 0.47
N ARG A 935 21.62 45.58 -0.64
CA ARG A 935 21.47 45.06 -2.01
C ARG A 935 22.67 45.41 -2.91
N ALA A 936 23.68 46.08 -2.37
CA ALA A 936 24.88 46.47 -3.10
C ALA A 936 25.61 45.22 -3.64
N GLY A 937 26.10 45.30 -4.88
CA GLY A 937 26.76 44.19 -5.56
C GLY A 937 25.83 43.17 -6.23
N ARG A 938 24.53 43.13 -5.91
CA ARG A 938 23.54 42.29 -6.60
C ARG A 938 23.33 42.79 -8.03
N ILE A 939 23.38 41.88 -9.00
CA ILE A 939 23.22 42.18 -10.43
C ILE A 939 21.77 41.90 -10.84
N VAL A 940 21.10 42.88 -11.44
CA VAL A 940 19.77 42.76 -12.06
C VAL A 940 19.82 43.46 -13.42
N ASP A 941 19.37 42.80 -14.48
CA ASP A 941 19.43 43.30 -15.88
C ASP A 941 20.82 43.79 -16.31
N GLY A 942 21.87 43.13 -15.81
CA GLY A 942 23.26 43.50 -16.08
C GLY A 942 23.74 44.78 -15.38
N ARG A 943 22.98 45.32 -14.41
CA ARG A 943 23.30 46.52 -13.63
C ARG A 943 23.47 46.16 -12.14
N ARG A 944 24.29 46.92 -11.40
CA ARG A 944 24.42 46.79 -9.94
C ARG A 944 24.79 48.12 -9.27
N PHE A 945 24.42 48.28 -8.00
CA PHE A 945 24.96 49.34 -7.15
C PHE A 945 26.35 48.98 -6.61
N VAL A 946 27.31 49.91 -6.72
CA VAL A 946 28.62 49.81 -6.10
C VAL A 946 28.92 51.03 -5.24
N LYS A 947 29.61 50.81 -4.13
CA LYS A 947 30.06 51.86 -3.22
C LYS A 947 31.26 52.58 -3.84
N ASP A 948 31.14 53.89 -4.04
CA ASP A 948 32.16 54.73 -4.67
C ASP A 948 32.72 55.77 -3.68
N GLY A 949 33.28 55.24 -2.59
CA GLY A 949 33.92 56.00 -1.51
C GLY A 949 32.95 56.58 -0.47
N SER A 950 33.53 57.35 0.45
CA SER A 950 32.79 58.08 1.48
C SER A 950 33.45 59.41 1.79
N ARG A 951 32.66 60.48 1.99
CA ARG A 951 33.15 61.81 2.38
C ARG A 951 32.29 62.36 3.51
N ALA A 952 32.92 62.87 4.58
CA ALA A 952 32.21 63.42 5.75
C ALA A 952 31.12 62.46 6.31
N ARG A 953 31.44 61.16 6.44
CA ARG A 953 30.54 60.06 6.86
C ARG A 953 29.36 59.77 5.92
N ALA A 954 29.24 60.44 4.78
CA ALA A 954 28.28 60.12 3.74
C ALA A 954 28.86 59.13 2.72
N VAL A 955 28.10 58.07 2.43
CA VAL A 955 28.44 57.06 1.42
C VAL A 955 27.94 57.52 0.04
N TYR A 956 28.76 57.31 -0.98
CA TYR A 956 28.42 57.56 -2.37
C TYR A 956 28.17 56.23 -3.09
N TRP A 957 27.15 56.20 -3.92
CA TRP A 957 26.74 55.04 -4.70
C TRP A 957 26.75 55.39 -6.19
N ARG A 958 27.18 54.44 -7.03
CA ARG A 958 27.01 54.53 -8.49
C ARG A 958 26.43 53.23 -9.02
N VAL A 959 25.74 53.32 -10.17
CA VAL A 959 25.31 52.15 -10.93
C VAL A 959 26.41 51.77 -11.92
N GLU A 960 26.72 50.49 -11.98
CA GLU A 960 27.70 49.91 -12.90
C GLU A 960 27.02 48.86 -13.78
N THR A 961 27.29 48.91 -15.08
CA THR A 961 26.90 47.86 -16.03
C THR A 961 27.98 46.78 -16.05
N VAL A 962 27.59 45.53 -15.81
CA VAL A 962 28.46 44.37 -15.80
C VAL A 962 28.39 43.71 -17.18
N VAL A 963 29.52 43.64 -17.89
CA VAL A 963 29.62 42.90 -19.15
C VAL A 963 29.68 41.41 -18.81
N ARG A 964 28.70 40.61 -19.27
CA ARG A 964 28.71 39.15 -19.11
C ARG A 964 29.88 38.58 -19.91
N HIS A 965 30.91 38.07 -19.25
CA HIS A 965 31.82 37.11 -19.89
C HIS A 965 31.05 35.78 -20.00
N HIS A 966 30.57 35.45 -21.19
CA HIS A 966 30.20 34.06 -21.49
C HIS A 966 31.48 33.23 -21.41
N THR A 967 31.64 32.47 -20.33
CA THR A 967 32.50 31.29 -20.38
C THR A 967 31.77 30.24 -21.21
N GLU A 968 32.12 30.15 -22.49
CA GLU A 968 31.86 28.96 -23.30
C GLU A 968 32.51 27.76 -22.59
N GLY A 969 31.70 26.93 -21.94
CA GLY A 969 32.12 25.60 -21.49
C GLY A 969 32.24 24.72 -22.72
N GLY A 970 33.45 24.23 -22.98
CA GLY A 970 33.78 23.40 -24.13
C GLY A 970 32.91 22.15 -24.25
N SER A 971 32.68 21.80 -25.52
CA SER A 971 32.03 20.61 -26.09
C SER A 971 32.22 19.30 -25.33
#